data_AF-A0A845XD55-F1
#
_entry.id   AF-A0A845XD55-F1
#
_cell.length_a   1.000
_cell.length_b   1.000
_cell.length_c   1.000
_cell.angle_alpha   90.00
_cell.angle_beta   90.00
_cell.angle_gamma   90.00
#
_symmetry.space_group_name_H-M   'P 1'
#
loop_
_entity.id
_entity.type
_entity.pdbx_description
1 polymer ?
#
loop_
_entity_poly.entity_id
_entity_poly.type
_entity_poly.pdbx_seq_one_letter_code
_entity_poly.pdbx_strand_id
1 'polypeptide(L)'
;MALTSVVRTLTSSPLTQEFASKLRKTQTLQLNGAARLPRGLVASAIAQHLKQNLFVACATLEEAGRWAAQLELMGWSTVSFYPTSEASPYEPLDPESEMVWGQLAVLSQRVSATEDEKPWAIVSTERALQPLLPPPEAFKAAVFTLQAGVSLDSQELDLRLAAMGYERVTLVETEGQWSRRGDIVDVFPVSSELPIRLEWFGDELDKIREFDPATQRSLDTINQLLLTPTGYGAVIAPALKALEASPLTSAEQDALAEGQIPEGLGRYLSLAFGQPASLLGYLPPETVVVLDEPLACAAHCARWVDYVQTQHTAMQPPVPPLHRPFADIEAALAERPYCLHLSELSEEGAGVNLSSRSLPTTPNQFAKLAEILRGKRDVFPGMTLKGYTPWIISAQPSRSAAILQEHDCPVQFVPNVRDYPAIARLQTQKVVVALKYSGLAELESFILPTYKIVVVTDREFFGQHSLASPTYVRKRRRAASKKVDLNKLSPKDYIVHRKHGIGQFLELDSLNQRDYLVIKYADGLLRVPADAADSLSRYQQKGKPELHKMGGKIWERTKARVEKAVKKVAVDLLAIYAQRAERSGFAYPTDTPWQTEMEDSFPYQPTPDQLKATQDIKRDLESDRPMDRLVCGDVGFGKTEVAIRAIFKAVTTANKQVAFLAPTTILTQQHYHTLKERFAPYPVNIGLLNRFRTASERKEIMQRLNTGEIDIVVGTQQILNKSVKFKDLGLLVVDEEQRFGVNQKEKIKALKTQVDVLTLTATPIPRTLYMSLSGIREMSLITTPPPSRRPIETHLSPYNPDVIR
;
A
#
# COMPACT_ATOMS: atom_id res chain seq x y z
N MET A 1 -0.10 17.33 1.61
CA MET A 1 -0.05 18.80 1.42
C MET A 1 0.67 19.60 2.52
N ALA A 2 1.32 18.98 3.52
CA ALA A 2 1.92 19.72 4.65
C ALA A 2 2.99 20.76 4.26
N LEU A 3 3.64 20.61 3.11
CA LEU A 3 4.72 21.48 2.65
C LEU A 3 4.27 22.56 1.64
N THR A 4 2.99 22.64 1.32
CA THR A 4 2.47 23.58 0.32
C THR A 4 2.76 25.04 0.69
N SER A 5 2.65 25.40 1.97
CA SER A 5 3.00 26.74 2.46
C SER A 5 4.50 27.02 2.36
N VAL A 6 5.34 26.01 2.63
CA VAL A 6 6.80 26.12 2.51
C VAL A 6 7.18 26.37 1.06
N VAL A 7 6.64 25.58 0.12
CA VAL A 7 6.86 25.76 -1.32
C VAL A 7 6.41 27.15 -1.76
N ARG A 8 5.22 27.61 -1.34
CA ARG A 8 4.76 28.96 -1.67
C ARG A 8 5.71 30.06 -1.19
N THR A 9 6.24 29.94 0.05
CA THR A 9 7.24 30.89 0.56
C THR A 9 8.48 30.89 -0.32
N LEU A 10 8.97 29.71 -0.74
CA LEU A 10 10.10 29.59 -1.66
C LEU A 10 9.78 30.20 -3.04
N THR A 11 8.63 29.87 -3.63
CA THR A 11 8.16 30.40 -4.93
C THR A 11 8.13 31.93 -4.98
N SER A 12 7.81 32.58 -3.86
CA SER A 12 7.80 34.05 -3.75
C SER A 12 9.18 34.68 -3.52
N SER A 13 10.23 33.89 -3.32
CA SER A 13 11.59 34.37 -3.06
C SER A 13 12.23 34.97 -4.32
N PRO A 14 12.98 36.09 -4.21
CA PRO A 14 13.77 36.64 -5.31
C PRO A 14 14.74 35.62 -5.92
N LEU A 15 15.28 34.71 -5.11
CA LEU A 15 16.21 33.68 -5.56
C LEU A 15 15.55 32.69 -6.53
N THR A 16 14.29 32.30 -6.28
CA THR A 16 13.56 31.42 -7.19
C THR A 16 13.27 32.11 -8.52
N GLN A 17 13.01 33.42 -8.50
CA GLN A 17 12.86 34.23 -9.71
C GLN A 17 14.16 34.25 -10.51
N GLU A 18 15.30 34.40 -9.84
CA GLU A 18 16.63 34.35 -10.46
C GLU A 18 16.88 32.97 -11.10
N PHE A 19 16.64 31.88 -10.38
CA PHE A 19 16.77 30.52 -10.91
C PHE A 19 15.87 30.27 -12.11
N ALA A 20 14.61 30.69 -12.05
CA ALA A 20 13.68 30.58 -13.18
C ALA A 20 14.17 31.39 -14.39
N SER A 21 14.70 32.59 -14.16
CA SER A 21 15.26 33.43 -15.23
C SER A 21 16.51 32.82 -15.86
N LYS A 22 17.38 32.19 -15.06
CA LYS A 22 18.57 31.49 -15.53
C LYS A 22 18.19 30.27 -16.34
N LEU A 23 17.26 29.45 -15.84
CA LEU A 23 16.74 28.27 -16.52
C LEU A 23 16.13 28.62 -17.88
N ARG A 24 15.36 29.72 -18.00
CA ARG A 24 14.85 30.21 -19.29
C ARG A 24 15.95 30.58 -20.29
N LYS A 25 17.11 31.04 -19.83
CA LYS A 25 18.21 31.48 -20.70
C LYS A 25 19.12 30.33 -21.11
N THR A 26 19.44 29.43 -20.18
CA THR A 26 20.42 28.36 -20.39
C THR A 26 19.80 27.02 -20.74
N GLN A 27 18.46 26.90 -20.67
CA GLN A 27 17.65 25.68 -20.78
C GLN A 27 17.92 24.63 -19.70
N THR A 28 19.17 24.53 -19.23
CA THR A 28 19.61 23.63 -18.18
C THR A 28 20.11 24.41 -16.96
N LEU A 29 19.75 23.96 -15.76
CA LEU A 29 20.27 24.48 -14.49
C LEU A 29 20.67 23.33 -13.56
N GLN A 30 21.91 23.36 -13.08
CA GLN A 30 22.44 22.40 -12.13
C GLN A 30 22.37 22.98 -10.70
N LEU A 31 21.73 22.28 -9.78
CA LEU A 31 21.66 22.62 -8.36
C LEU A 31 22.24 21.47 -7.54
N ASN A 32 23.14 21.76 -6.62
CA ASN A 32 23.81 20.74 -5.82
C ASN A 32 23.91 21.10 -4.33
N GLY A 33 24.47 20.20 -3.51
CA GLY A 33 24.67 20.46 -2.09
C GLY A 33 23.39 20.43 -1.27
N ALA A 34 22.43 19.57 -1.61
CA ALA A 34 21.20 19.42 -0.84
C ALA A 34 20.63 17.99 -0.79
N ALA A 35 20.15 17.59 0.37
CA ALA A 35 19.40 16.35 0.54
C ALA A 35 18.08 16.37 -0.27
N ARG A 36 17.46 15.19 -0.45
CA ARG A 36 16.26 14.98 -1.29
C ARG A 36 15.12 15.98 -1.03
N LEU A 37 14.74 16.17 0.23
CA LEU A 37 13.61 17.03 0.59
C LEU A 37 13.81 18.50 0.17
N PRO A 38 14.92 19.18 0.52
CA PRO A 38 15.19 20.53 0.03
C PRO A 38 15.30 20.61 -1.51
N ARG A 39 15.87 19.60 -2.18
CA ARG A 39 15.91 19.56 -3.66
C ARG A 39 14.50 19.56 -4.25
N GLY A 40 13.61 18.71 -3.74
CA GLY A 40 12.23 18.66 -4.21
C GLY A 40 11.43 19.93 -3.93
N LEU A 41 11.68 20.59 -2.79
CA LEU A 41 11.06 21.89 -2.47
C LEU A 41 11.50 22.98 -3.45
N VAL A 42 12.80 23.06 -3.76
CA VAL A 42 13.34 24.06 -4.70
C VAL A 42 12.87 23.78 -6.12
N ALA A 43 12.90 22.52 -6.57
CA ALA A 43 12.39 22.13 -7.90
C ALA A 43 10.90 22.45 -8.04
N SER A 44 10.09 22.12 -7.03
CA SER A 44 8.67 22.47 -7.02
C SER A 44 8.44 23.97 -7.01
N ALA A 45 9.25 24.74 -6.27
CA ALA A 45 9.13 26.18 -6.22
C ALA A 45 9.43 26.83 -7.58
N ILE A 46 10.47 26.35 -8.29
CA ILE A 46 10.84 26.82 -9.64
C ILE A 46 9.72 26.49 -10.64
N ALA A 47 9.26 25.24 -10.68
CA ALA A 47 8.22 24.83 -11.63
C ALA A 47 6.88 25.54 -11.39
N GLN A 48 6.47 25.71 -10.12
CA GLN A 48 5.26 26.48 -9.77
C GLN A 48 5.42 27.98 -10.07
N HIS A 49 6.62 28.56 -9.92
CA HIS A 49 6.88 29.95 -10.34
C HIS A 49 6.71 30.12 -11.85
N LEU A 50 7.20 29.15 -12.63
CA LEU A 50 7.05 29.11 -14.08
C LEU A 50 5.61 28.78 -14.52
N LYS A 51 4.75 28.32 -13.59
CA LYS A 51 3.41 27.77 -13.85
C LYS A 51 3.43 26.56 -14.78
N GLN A 52 4.48 25.76 -14.69
CA GLN A 52 4.71 24.59 -15.54
C GLN A 52 4.54 23.29 -14.78
N ASN A 53 4.33 22.21 -15.53
CA ASN A 53 4.31 20.84 -15.00
C ASN A 53 5.72 20.41 -14.58
N LEU A 54 5.79 19.38 -13.73
CA LEU A 54 7.06 18.82 -13.25
C LEU A 54 7.15 17.34 -13.64
N PHE A 55 8.28 16.93 -14.21
CA PHE A 55 8.62 15.53 -14.39
C PHE A 55 9.95 15.24 -13.69
N VAL A 56 9.98 14.24 -12.80
CA VAL A 56 11.20 13.83 -12.09
C VAL A 56 11.59 12.43 -12.51
N ALA A 57 12.83 12.26 -12.99
CA ALA A 57 13.44 10.97 -13.29
C ALA A 57 14.53 10.67 -12.25
N CYS A 58 14.42 9.51 -11.61
CA CYS A 58 15.36 8.98 -10.62
C CYS A 58 16.09 7.74 -11.14
N ALA A 59 17.12 7.26 -10.45
CA ALA A 59 17.81 6.05 -10.87
C ALA A 59 16.97 4.79 -10.62
N THR A 60 16.25 4.73 -9.49
CA THR A 60 15.52 3.52 -9.06
C THR A 60 14.05 3.76 -8.71
N LEU A 61 13.24 2.70 -8.72
CA LEU A 61 11.83 2.76 -8.32
C LEU A 61 11.65 3.18 -6.85
N GLU A 62 12.58 2.81 -5.97
CA GLU A 62 12.55 3.18 -4.54
C GLU A 62 12.74 4.70 -4.38
N GLU A 63 13.71 5.28 -5.08
CA GLU A 63 13.94 6.74 -5.07
C GLU A 63 12.76 7.49 -5.68
N ALA A 64 12.25 7.01 -6.81
CA ALA A 64 11.03 7.55 -7.42
C ALA A 64 9.86 7.50 -6.41
N GLY A 65 9.76 6.44 -5.60
CA GLY A 65 8.68 6.26 -4.62
C GLY A 65 8.77 7.31 -3.51
N ARG A 66 9.98 7.54 -3.02
CA ARG A 66 10.28 8.59 -2.04
C ARG A 66 9.99 9.98 -2.61
N TRP A 67 10.35 10.25 -3.87
CA TRP A 67 10.03 11.50 -4.54
C TRP A 67 8.53 11.72 -4.71
N ALA A 68 7.78 10.73 -5.19
CA ALA A 68 6.33 10.84 -5.35
C ALA A 68 5.64 11.16 -4.02
N ALA A 69 6.01 10.45 -2.94
CA ALA A 69 5.48 10.70 -1.60
C ALA A 69 5.78 12.13 -1.12
N GLN A 70 6.97 12.68 -1.42
CA GLN A 70 7.33 14.06 -1.07
C GLN A 70 6.56 15.10 -1.91
N LEU A 71 6.40 14.89 -3.22
CA LEU A 71 5.67 15.81 -4.09
C LEU A 71 4.18 15.92 -3.72
N GLU A 72 3.55 14.86 -3.20
CA GLU A 72 2.18 14.92 -2.65
C GLU A 72 2.04 15.93 -1.49
N LEU A 73 3.15 16.32 -0.86
CA LEU A 73 3.19 17.33 0.19
C LEU A 73 3.33 18.76 -0.33
N MET A 74 3.79 18.93 -1.57
CA MET A 74 4.27 20.19 -2.15
C MET A 74 3.19 20.99 -2.90
N GLY A 75 1.94 20.56 -2.85
CA GLY A 75 0.79 21.36 -3.32
C GLY A 75 0.47 21.23 -4.81
N TRP A 76 0.99 20.20 -5.47
CA TRP A 76 0.60 19.83 -6.84
C TRP A 76 -0.88 19.42 -6.89
N SER A 77 -1.53 19.68 -8.03
CA SER A 77 -2.94 19.31 -8.24
C SER A 77 -3.12 17.78 -8.30
N THR A 78 -2.21 17.14 -9.03
CA THR A 78 -2.10 15.70 -9.17
C THR A 78 -0.62 15.33 -9.18
N VAL A 79 -0.28 14.26 -8.45
CA VAL A 79 1.04 13.63 -8.47
C VAL A 79 0.83 12.19 -8.94
N SER A 80 1.43 11.87 -10.07
CA SER A 80 1.34 10.54 -10.68
C SER A 80 2.69 9.86 -10.63
N PHE A 81 2.72 8.60 -10.18
CA PHE A 81 3.90 7.76 -10.28
C PHE A 81 3.80 6.95 -11.57
N TYR A 82 4.75 7.13 -12.48
CA TYR A 82 4.88 6.33 -13.69
C TYR A 82 5.87 5.19 -13.42
N PRO A 83 5.40 3.94 -13.31
CA PRO A 83 6.30 2.82 -13.04
C PRO A 83 7.03 2.34 -14.29
N THR A 84 8.20 1.76 -14.08
CA THR A 84 9.04 1.20 -15.14
C THR A 84 9.45 -0.22 -14.77
N SER A 85 9.62 -1.06 -15.78
CA SER A 85 10.16 -2.41 -15.60
C SER A 85 11.68 -2.40 -15.78
N GLU A 86 12.38 -3.23 -15.01
CA GLU A 86 13.78 -3.58 -15.28
C GLU A 86 13.92 -4.78 -16.23
N ALA A 87 12.80 -5.44 -16.56
CA ALA A 87 12.78 -6.50 -17.56
C ALA A 87 13.23 -5.97 -18.92
N SER A 88 13.81 -6.85 -19.72
CA SER A 88 14.24 -6.49 -21.05
C SER A 88 13.03 -6.33 -22.00
N PRO A 89 13.02 -5.32 -22.87
CA PRO A 89 11.97 -5.13 -23.87
C PRO A 89 11.98 -6.19 -24.98
N TYR A 90 13.00 -7.06 -25.01
CA TYR A 90 13.15 -8.11 -26.03
C TYR A 90 12.72 -9.50 -25.56
N GLU A 91 12.23 -9.60 -24.32
CA GLU A 91 11.73 -10.87 -23.80
C GLU A 91 10.41 -11.28 -24.51
N PRO A 92 10.16 -12.60 -24.64
CA PRO A 92 8.95 -13.10 -25.27
C PRO A 92 7.71 -12.99 -24.39
N LEU A 93 7.89 -12.67 -23.10
CA LEU A 93 6.82 -12.50 -22.13
C LEU A 93 6.68 -11.02 -21.79
N ASP A 94 5.45 -10.57 -21.58
CA ASP A 94 5.22 -9.19 -21.15
C ASP A 94 5.65 -8.99 -19.69
N PRO A 95 6.15 -7.79 -19.33
CA PRO A 95 6.44 -7.44 -17.95
C PRO A 95 5.16 -7.43 -17.10
N GLU A 96 5.32 -7.50 -15.77
CA GLU A 96 4.22 -7.52 -14.80
C GLU A 96 3.07 -6.55 -15.17
N SER A 97 1.86 -7.10 -15.32
CA SER A 97 0.67 -6.38 -15.80
C SER A 97 0.38 -5.11 -14.98
N GLU A 98 0.67 -5.10 -13.68
CA GLU A 98 0.46 -3.92 -12.82
C GLU A 98 1.33 -2.71 -13.20
N MET A 99 2.55 -2.94 -13.67
CA MET A 99 3.45 -1.87 -14.12
C MET A 99 2.88 -1.24 -15.39
N VAL A 100 2.54 -2.06 -16.38
CA VAL A 100 1.93 -1.60 -17.65
C VAL A 100 0.63 -0.84 -17.37
N TRP A 101 -0.25 -1.38 -16.51
CA TRP A 101 -1.50 -0.71 -16.14
C TRP A 101 -1.27 0.62 -15.41
N GLY A 102 -0.23 0.69 -14.58
CA GLY A 102 0.22 1.94 -13.96
C GLY A 102 0.64 2.98 -14.99
N GLN A 103 1.42 2.57 -15.98
CA GLN A 103 1.82 3.44 -17.09
C GLN A 103 0.60 3.91 -17.87
N LEU A 104 -0.28 2.98 -18.27
CA LEU A 104 -1.52 3.28 -19.01
C LEU A 104 -2.41 4.26 -18.25
N ALA A 105 -2.53 4.14 -16.92
CA ALA A 105 -3.26 5.10 -16.10
C ALA A 105 -2.70 6.52 -16.26
N VAL A 106 -1.37 6.69 -16.18
CA VAL A 106 -0.72 7.99 -16.38
C VAL A 106 -0.86 8.48 -17.82
N LEU A 107 -0.59 7.63 -18.82
CA LEU A 107 -0.66 8.01 -20.24
C LEU A 107 -2.08 8.42 -20.65
N SER A 108 -3.10 7.74 -20.14
CA SER A 108 -4.50 8.05 -20.43
C SER A 108 -4.90 9.45 -19.96
N GLN A 109 -4.38 9.88 -18.80
CA GLN A 109 -4.55 11.24 -18.27
C GLN A 109 -3.81 12.29 -19.09
N ARG A 110 -2.73 11.92 -19.80
CA ARG A 110 -1.98 12.85 -20.67
C ARG A 110 -2.62 13.02 -22.02
N VAL A 111 -3.12 11.94 -22.60
CA VAL A 111 -3.77 11.97 -23.91
C VAL A 111 -5.14 12.66 -23.88
N SER A 112 -5.80 12.65 -22.73
CA SER A 112 -7.12 13.27 -22.53
C SER A 112 -7.05 14.64 -21.83
N ALA A 113 -5.85 15.18 -21.62
CA ALA A 113 -5.66 16.43 -20.91
C ALA A 113 -6.26 17.62 -21.68
N THR A 114 -6.92 18.53 -20.95
CA THR A 114 -7.42 19.81 -21.47
C THR A 114 -6.39 20.92 -21.24
N GLU A 115 -6.39 21.95 -22.09
CA GLU A 115 -5.45 23.08 -21.98
C GLU A 115 -5.54 23.85 -20.64
N ASP A 116 -6.68 23.81 -19.95
CA ASP A 116 -6.92 24.50 -18.67
C ASP A 116 -6.54 23.68 -17.41
N GLU A 117 -5.80 22.58 -17.54
CA GLU A 117 -5.39 21.78 -16.38
C GLU A 117 -4.45 22.56 -15.44
N LYS A 118 -4.69 22.41 -14.14
CA LYS A 118 -3.75 22.92 -13.13
C LYS A 118 -2.43 22.17 -13.23
N PRO A 119 -1.29 22.80 -12.90
CA PRO A 119 0.01 22.14 -12.95
C PRO A 119 0.04 20.84 -12.15
N TRP A 120 0.61 19.80 -12.75
CA TRP A 120 0.74 18.46 -12.20
C TRP A 120 2.21 18.02 -12.12
N ALA A 121 2.46 16.96 -11.38
CA ALA A 121 3.78 16.33 -11.31
C ALA A 121 3.73 14.84 -11.67
N ILE A 122 4.74 14.38 -12.41
CA ILE A 122 4.99 12.95 -12.66
C ILE A 122 6.36 12.59 -12.09
N VAL A 123 6.46 11.43 -11.46
CA VAL A 123 7.73 10.85 -11.01
C VAL A 123 7.92 9.47 -11.65
N SER A 124 9.13 9.19 -12.11
CA SER A 124 9.51 7.92 -12.73
C SER A 124 11.00 7.65 -12.48
N THR A 125 11.48 6.52 -13.00
CA THR A 125 12.91 6.28 -13.20
C THR A 125 13.40 6.84 -14.55
N GLU A 126 14.71 6.87 -14.73
CA GLU A 126 15.40 7.14 -15.99
C GLU A 126 14.91 6.24 -17.14
N ARG A 127 14.46 5.01 -16.85
CA ARG A 127 13.96 4.06 -17.85
C ARG A 127 12.79 4.62 -18.66
N ALA A 128 11.97 5.51 -18.10
CA ALA A 128 10.87 6.15 -18.85
C ALA A 128 11.34 7.11 -19.95
N LEU A 129 12.63 7.48 -19.95
CA LEU A 129 13.27 8.27 -21.00
C LEU A 129 13.71 7.41 -22.19
N GLN A 130 13.69 6.08 -22.07
CA GLN A 130 13.92 5.15 -23.18
C GLN A 130 12.71 5.13 -24.13
N PRO A 131 12.92 4.91 -25.44
CA PRO A 131 11.85 4.88 -26.44
C PRO A 131 11.08 3.54 -26.41
N LEU A 132 10.38 3.27 -25.31
CA LEU A 132 9.68 2.01 -25.05
C LEU A 132 8.15 2.11 -25.18
N LEU A 133 7.63 3.21 -25.75
CA LEU A 133 6.20 3.45 -25.89
C LEU A 133 5.79 3.59 -27.36
N PRO A 134 4.55 3.20 -27.72
CA PRO A 134 3.96 3.62 -28.98
C PRO A 134 3.96 5.15 -29.11
N PRO A 135 3.97 5.70 -30.34
CA PRO A 135 3.78 7.12 -30.55
C PRO A 135 2.45 7.62 -29.91
N PRO A 136 2.39 8.86 -29.38
CA PRO A 136 1.19 9.38 -28.71
C PRO A 136 -0.06 9.33 -29.58
N GLU A 137 0.07 9.56 -30.89
CA GLU A 137 -1.04 9.52 -31.84
C GLU A 137 -1.59 8.11 -32.01
N ALA A 138 -0.71 7.11 -32.14
CA ALA A 138 -1.10 5.70 -32.23
C ALA A 138 -1.78 5.22 -30.95
N PHE A 139 -1.25 5.61 -29.78
CA PHE A 139 -1.88 5.30 -28.51
C PHE A 139 -3.25 5.99 -28.37
N LYS A 140 -3.34 7.28 -28.72
CA LYS A 140 -4.61 8.04 -28.68
C LYS A 140 -5.68 7.43 -29.57
N ALA A 141 -5.32 6.93 -30.75
CA ALA A 141 -6.26 6.24 -31.64
C ALA A 141 -6.79 4.92 -31.05
N ALA A 142 -6.01 4.25 -30.20
CA ALA A 142 -6.41 3.01 -29.54
C ALA A 142 -7.23 3.22 -28.25
N VAL A 143 -7.36 4.47 -27.79
CA VAL A 143 -8.18 4.82 -26.62
C VAL A 143 -9.62 5.01 -27.03
N PHE A 144 -10.55 4.39 -26.30
CA PHE A 144 -11.98 4.46 -26.57
C PHE A 144 -12.70 5.31 -25.52
N THR A 145 -13.40 6.36 -25.97
CA THR A 145 -14.13 7.27 -25.09
C THR A 145 -15.63 7.03 -25.23
N LEU A 146 -16.30 6.86 -24.08
CA LEU A 146 -17.75 6.75 -23.98
C LEU A 146 -18.29 7.90 -23.13
N GLN A 147 -19.34 8.56 -23.59
CA GLN A 147 -20.07 9.60 -22.86
C GLN A 147 -21.55 9.20 -22.78
N ALA A 148 -22.21 9.63 -21.71
CA ALA A 148 -23.66 9.45 -21.61
C ALA A 148 -24.38 10.14 -22.78
N GLY A 149 -25.40 9.49 -23.34
CA GLY A 149 -26.15 9.93 -24.53
C GLY A 149 -25.55 9.50 -25.87
N VAL A 150 -24.43 8.76 -25.89
CA VAL A 150 -23.90 8.18 -27.13
C VAL A 150 -24.78 7.01 -27.58
N SER A 151 -25.13 6.98 -28.86
CA SER A 151 -25.76 5.82 -29.49
C SER A 151 -24.69 4.93 -30.13
N LEU A 152 -24.68 3.64 -29.77
CA LEU A 152 -23.69 2.66 -30.23
C LEU A 152 -24.35 1.29 -30.32
N ASP A 153 -24.06 0.55 -31.38
CA ASP A 153 -24.52 -0.84 -31.50
C ASP A 153 -23.88 -1.74 -30.43
N SER A 154 -24.68 -2.64 -29.88
CA SER A 154 -24.26 -3.54 -28.81
C SER A 154 -23.11 -4.48 -29.21
N GLN A 155 -23.04 -4.94 -30.46
CA GLN A 155 -21.98 -5.83 -30.93
C GLN A 155 -20.68 -5.07 -31.18
N GLU A 156 -20.77 -3.80 -31.59
CA GLU A 156 -19.60 -2.95 -31.79
C GLU A 156 -18.80 -2.77 -30.49
N LEU A 157 -19.48 -2.54 -29.36
CA LEU A 157 -18.81 -2.45 -28.05
C LEU A 157 -18.09 -3.75 -27.67
N ASP A 158 -18.75 -4.89 -27.87
CA ASP A 158 -18.21 -6.20 -27.53
C ASP A 158 -16.93 -6.50 -28.34
N LEU A 159 -16.95 -6.20 -29.65
CA LEU A 159 -15.80 -6.37 -30.53
C LEU A 159 -14.65 -5.41 -30.17
N ARG A 160 -14.96 -4.15 -29.84
CA ARG A 160 -13.94 -3.18 -29.40
C ARG A 160 -13.28 -3.60 -28.09
N LEU A 161 -14.05 -4.05 -27.09
CA LEU A 161 -13.49 -4.53 -25.82
C LEU A 161 -12.58 -5.75 -26.03
N ALA A 162 -12.98 -6.69 -26.88
CA ALA A 162 -12.15 -7.84 -27.23
C ALA A 162 -10.86 -7.41 -27.94
N ALA A 163 -10.93 -6.51 -28.93
CA ALA A 163 -9.76 -6.00 -29.65
C ALA A 163 -8.79 -5.20 -28.74
N MET A 164 -9.31 -4.58 -27.68
CA MET A 164 -8.54 -3.90 -26.65
C MET A 164 -7.90 -4.85 -25.62
N GLY A 165 -8.17 -6.16 -25.73
CA GLY A 165 -7.61 -7.20 -24.87
C GLY A 165 -8.38 -7.44 -23.57
N TYR A 166 -9.66 -7.04 -23.47
CA TYR A 166 -10.48 -7.29 -22.30
C TYR A 166 -11.12 -8.69 -22.33
N GLU A 167 -11.03 -9.39 -21.19
CA GLU A 167 -11.57 -10.75 -21.03
C GLU A 167 -13.07 -10.70 -20.69
N ARG A 168 -13.89 -11.44 -21.45
CA ARG A 168 -15.32 -11.58 -21.17
C ARG A 168 -15.54 -12.61 -20.06
N VAL A 169 -16.12 -12.17 -18.95
CA VAL A 169 -16.43 -13.01 -17.78
C VAL A 169 -17.92 -12.94 -17.42
N THR A 170 -18.34 -13.82 -16.50
CA THR A 170 -19.72 -13.80 -15.99
C THR A 170 -19.92 -12.72 -14.93
N LEU A 171 -18.92 -12.45 -14.11
CA LEU A 171 -18.92 -11.46 -13.03
C LEU A 171 -17.57 -10.74 -13.01
N VAL A 172 -17.60 -9.41 -13.11
CA VAL A 172 -16.40 -8.58 -13.11
C VAL A 172 -15.87 -8.44 -11.68
N GLU A 173 -14.66 -8.94 -11.45
CA GLU A 173 -13.98 -8.89 -10.15
C GLU A 173 -12.63 -8.15 -10.23
N THR A 174 -11.91 -8.27 -11.34
CA THR A 174 -10.55 -7.71 -11.51
C THR A 174 -10.43 -6.86 -12.76
N GLU A 175 -9.40 -6.01 -12.79
CA GLU A 175 -9.06 -5.16 -13.93
C GLU A 175 -8.87 -5.99 -15.22
N GLY A 176 -9.21 -5.42 -16.38
CA GLY A 176 -9.14 -6.09 -17.68
C GLY A 176 -10.32 -7.01 -17.99
N GLN A 177 -11.28 -7.16 -17.06
CA GLN A 177 -12.48 -7.97 -17.27
C GLN A 177 -13.69 -7.13 -17.69
N TRP A 178 -14.62 -7.75 -18.41
CA TRP A 178 -15.94 -7.19 -18.68
C TRP A 178 -17.03 -8.26 -18.74
N SER A 179 -18.28 -7.85 -18.54
CA SER A 179 -19.45 -8.73 -18.65
C SER A 179 -20.64 -7.94 -19.21
N ARG A 180 -21.54 -8.64 -19.90
CA ARG A 180 -22.80 -8.09 -20.41
C ARG A 180 -23.98 -8.91 -19.90
N ARG A 181 -25.00 -8.22 -19.39
CA ARG A 181 -26.25 -8.80 -18.87
C ARG A 181 -27.43 -7.95 -19.35
N GLY A 182 -27.98 -8.29 -20.51
CA GLY A 182 -28.99 -7.46 -21.17
C GLY A 182 -28.43 -6.07 -21.47
N ASP A 183 -29.11 -5.05 -20.96
CA ASP A 183 -28.77 -3.63 -21.15
C ASP A 183 -27.68 -3.12 -20.20
N ILE A 184 -27.07 -4.00 -19.41
CA ILE A 184 -26.00 -3.64 -18.47
C ILE A 184 -24.69 -4.22 -18.96
N VAL A 185 -23.67 -3.37 -19.08
CA VAL A 185 -22.29 -3.78 -19.35
C VAL A 185 -21.42 -3.33 -18.19
N ASP A 186 -20.84 -4.29 -17.48
CA ASP A 186 -19.84 -4.02 -16.45
C ASP A 186 -18.46 -4.20 -17.08
N VAL A 187 -17.58 -3.22 -16.92
CA VAL A 187 -16.18 -3.26 -17.38
C VAL A 187 -15.27 -2.78 -16.26
N PHE A 188 -14.11 -3.41 -16.09
CA PHE A 188 -13.09 -2.95 -15.16
C PHE A 188 -11.88 -2.43 -15.93
N PRO A 189 -11.80 -1.11 -16.21
CA PRO A 189 -10.70 -0.54 -16.95
C PRO A 189 -9.36 -0.73 -16.24
N VAL A 190 -8.32 -1.08 -17.00
CA VAL A 190 -6.96 -1.22 -16.45
C VAL A 190 -6.32 0.12 -16.07
N SER A 191 -6.89 1.25 -16.48
CA SER A 191 -6.42 2.61 -16.15
C SER A 191 -7.18 3.26 -14.99
N SER A 192 -8.27 2.63 -14.51
CA SER A 192 -9.17 3.19 -13.47
C SER A 192 -8.99 2.51 -12.11
N GLU A 193 -9.40 3.18 -11.03
CA GLU A 193 -9.33 2.62 -9.67
C GLU A 193 -10.55 1.76 -9.29
N LEU A 194 -11.67 1.92 -10.01
CA LEU A 194 -12.93 1.21 -9.79
C LEU A 194 -13.51 0.69 -11.11
N PRO A 195 -14.29 -0.40 -11.08
CA PRO A 195 -15.02 -0.88 -12.24
C PRO A 195 -16.24 0.01 -12.50
N ILE A 196 -16.69 -0.02 -13.74
CA ILE A 196 -17.71 0.87 -14.29
C ILE A 196 -18.84 0.04 -14.88
N ARG A 197 -20.06 0.44 -14.56
CA ARG A 197 -21.32 -0.08 -15.04
C ARG A 197 -21.89 0.90 -16.06
N LEU A 198 -22.11 0.41 -17.28
CA LEU A 198 -22.77 1.08 -18.37
C LEU A 198 -24.20 0.58 -18.45
N GLU A 199 -25.16 1.48 -18.27
CA GLU A 199 -26.60 1.20 -18.36
C GLU A 199 -27.13 1.75 -19.68
N TRP A 200 -27.63 0.86 -20.53
CA TRP A 200 -28.15 1.18 -21.87
C TRP A 200 -29.68 1.26 -21.86
N PHE A 201 -30.25 2.05 -22.77
CA PHE A 201 -31.68 2.08 -23.08
C PHE A 201 -31.85 1.94 -24.59
N GLY A 202 -32.12 0.72 -25.06
CA GLY A 202 -31.95 0.39 -26.47
C GLY A 202 -30.48 0.50 -26.87
N ASP A 203 -30.19 1.30 -27.90
CA ASP A 203 -28.83 1.52 -28.40
C ASP A 203 -28.19 2.81 -27.84
N GLU A 204 -28.82 3.47 -26.88
CA GLU A 204 -28.32 4.71 -26.26
C GLU A 204 -27.76 4.44 -24.85
N LEU A 205 -26.57 4.96 -24.56
CA LEU A 205 -25.95 4.86 -23.25
C LEU A 205 -26.59 5.88 -22.29
N ASP A 206 -27.52 5.43 -21.44
CA ASP A 206 -28.23 6.28 -20.47
C ASP A 206 -27.30 6.74 -19.34
N LYS A 207 -26.62 5.80 -18.66
CA LYS A 207 -25.83 6.11 -17.46
C LYS A 207 -24.50 5.36 -17.41
N ILE A 208 -23.52 6.04 -16.82
CA ILE A 208 -22.21 5.48 -16.50
C ILE A 208 -22.01 5.61 -14.98
N ARG A 209 -21.84 4.49 -14.28
CA ARG A 209 -21.70 4.46 -12.82
C ARG A 209 -20.48 3.68 -12.40
N GLU A 210 -19.73 4.17 -11.43
CA GLU A 210 -18.77 3.31 -10.73
C GLU A 210 -19.53 2.25 -9.93
N PHE A 211 -18.93 1.09 -9.66
CA PHE A 211 -19.50 0.12 -8.73
C PHE A 211 -18.44 -0.54 -7.85
N ASP A 212 -18.86 -1.14 -6.74
CA ASP A 212 -17.96 -1.85 -5.85
C ASP A 212 -17.80 -3.31 -6.32
N PRO A 213 -16.59 -3.78 -6.67
CA PRO A 213 -16.39 -5.13 -7.21
C PRO A 213 -16.71 -6.25 -6.20
N ALA A 214 -16.69 -5.97 -4.89
CA ALA A 214 -17.03 -6.96 -3.88
C ALA A 214 -18.54 -7.06 -3.63
N THR A 215 -19.25 -5.92 -3.59
CA THR A 215 -20.71 -5.90 -3.31
C THR A 215 -21.58 -5.87 -4.56
N GLN A 216 -20.99 -5.58 -5.72
CA GLN A 216 -21.64 -5.44 -7.02
C GLN A 216 -22.71 -4.32 -7.06
N ARG A 217 -22.66 -3.40 -6.10
CA ARG A 217 -23.57 -2.26 -5.97
C ARG A 217 -22.97 -1.02 -6.63
N SER A 218 -23.81 -0.32 -7.39
CA SER A 218 -23.46 0.96 -8.00
C SER A 218 -23.12 2.01 -6.94
N LEU A 219 -22.16 2.87 -7.28
CA LEU A 219 -21.64 3.98 -6.50
C LEU A 219 -21.98 5.30 -7.22
N ASP A 220 -21.00 6.18 -7.37
CA ASP A 220 -21.14 7.50 -7.99
C ASP A 220 -21.38 7.39 -9.50
N THR A 221 -22.14 8.33 -10.05
CA THR A 221 -22.33 8.47 -11.50
C THR A 221 -21.20 9.33 -12.08
N ILE A 222 -20.69 8.95 -13.25
CA ILE A 222 -19.65 9.70 -13.97
C ILE A 222 -20.16 10.09 -15.35
N ASN A 223 -19.60 11.16 -15.91
CA ASN A 223 -20.08 11.71 -17.18
C ASN A 223 -19.43 11.04 -18.40
N GLN A 224 -18.23 10.49 -18.23
CA GLN A 224 -17.41 9.97 -19.30
C GLN A 224 -16.55 8.82 -18.78
N LEU A 225 -16.41 7.80 -19.62
CA LEU A 225 -15.50 6.68 -19.44
C LEU A 225 -14.42 6.74 -20.53
N LEU A 226 -13.16 6.71 -20.10
CA LEU A 226 -11.99 6.57 -20.97
C LEU A 226 -11.42 5.15 -20.82
N LEU A 227 -11.63 4.30 -21.84
CA LEU A 227 -11.09 2.95 -21.89
C LEU A 227 -9.75 2.95 -22.61
N THR A 228 -8.71 2.47 -21.94
CA THR A 228 -7.43 2.12 -22.57
C THR A 228 -7.40 0.64 -22.91
N PRO A 229 -6.58 0.20 -23.89
CA PRO A 229 -6.26 -1.21 -24.03
C PRO A 229 -5.66 -1.81 -22.76
N THR A 230 -5.66 -3.14 -22.62
CA THR A 230 -5.10 -3.83 -21.45
C THR A 230 -3.57 -3.86 -21.43
N GLY A 231 -2.93 -3.61 -22.58
CA GLY A 231 -1.48 -3.52 -22.73
C GLY A 231 -1.10 -2.89 -24.08
N TYR A 232 0.20 -2.68 -24.30
CA TYR A 232 0.69 -2.09 -25.56
C TYR A 232 0.54 -3.03 -26.76
N GLY A 233 0.45 -4.34 -26.55
CA GLY A 233 0.25 -5.33 -27.62
C GLY A 233 -0.96 -5.03 -28.51
N ALA A 234 -2.07 -4.55 -27.92
CA ALA A 234 -3.27 -4.13 -28.65
C ALA A 234 -3.03 -2.94 -29.61
N VAL A 235 -2.05 -2.09 -29.30
CA VAL A 235 -1.66 -0.93 -30.12
C VAL A 235 -0.64 -1.35 -31.19
N ILE A 236 0.25 -2.26 -30.84
CA ILE A 236 1.34 -2.75 -31.70
C ILE A 236 0.83 -3.72 -32.77
N ALA A 237 -0.06 -4.66 -32.40
CA ALA A 237 -0.51 -5.72 -33.29
C ALA A 237 -1.14 -5.20 -34.61
N PRO A 238 -2.02 -4.18 -34.62
CA PRO A 238 -2.54 -3.61 -35.86
C PRO A 238 -1.43 -3.01 -36.75
N ALA A 239 -0.44 -2.36 -36.15
CA ALA A 239 0.69 -1.77 -36.89
C ALA A 239 1.59 -2.84 -37.50
N LEU A 240 1.84 -3.96 -36.79
CA LEU A 240 2.60 -5.09 -37.33
C LEU A 240 1.86 -5.81 -38.46
N LYS A 241 0.53 -5.96 -38.37
CA LYS A 241 -0.30 -6.56 -39.44
C LYS A 241 -0.27 -5.73 -40.73
N ALA A 242 0.00 -4.42 -40.64
CA ALA A 242 0.09 -3.54 -41.79
C ALA A 242 1.45 -3.60 -42.51
N LEU A 243 2.45 -4.29 -41.95
CA LEU A 243 3.75 -4.45 -42.58
C LEU A 243 3.69 -5.46 -43.74
N GLU A 244 4.43 -5.20 -44.82
CA GLU A 244 4.51 -6.10 -45.98
C GLU A 244 5.17 -7.46 -45.63
N ALA A 245 6.13 -7.45 -44.71
CA ALA A 245 6.80 -8.64 -44.20
C ALA A 245 6.54 -8.78 -42.69
N SER A 246 5.78 -9.82 -42.31
CA SER A 246 5.43 -10.07 -40.91
C SER A 246 6.67 -10.55 -40.11
N PRO A 247 7.05 -9.85 -39.03
CA PRO A 247 8.12 -10.30 -38.13
C PRO A 247 7.66 -11.35 -37.11
N LEU A 248 6.38 -11.71 -37.14
CA LEU A 248 5.73 -12.59 -36.16
C LEU A 248 5.98 -14.06 -36.48
N THR A 249 6.15 -14.87 -35.44
CA THR A 249 6.19 -16.33 -35.55
C THR A 249 4.82 -16.89 -35.99
N SER A 250 4.79 -18.13 -36.49
CA SER A 250 3.53 -18.77 -36.90
C SER A 250 2.51 -18.82 -35.76
N ALA A 251 2.94 -19.18 -34.55
CA ALA A 251 2.08 -19.24 -33.37
C ALA A 251 1.44 -17.88 -33.02
N GLU A 252 2.18 -16.78 -33.18
CA GLU A 252 1.67 -15.44 -32.93
C GLU A 252 0.70 -14.97 -34.01
N GLN A 253 0.95 -15.33 -35.27
CA GLN A 253 0.02 -15.06 -36.37
C GLN A 253 -1.29 -15.82 -36.19
N ASP A 254 -1.22 -17.09 -35.78
CA ASP A 254 -2.39 -17.93 -35.49
C ASP A 254 -3.20 -17.32 -34.33
N ALA A 255 -2.56 -16.95 -33.22
CA ALA A 255 -3.22 -16.29 -32.09
C ALA A 255 -3.90 -14.97 -32.51
N LEU A 256 -3.24 -14.14 -33.32
CA LEU A 256 -3.81 -12.90 -33.85
C LEU A 256 -4.95 -13.11 -34.84
N ALA A 257 -5.00 -14.25 -35.53
CA ALA A 257 -6.09 -14.65 -36.41
C ALA A 257 -7.30 -15.15 -35.59
N GLU A 258 -7.06 -15.76 -34.43
CA GLU A 258 -8.07 -16.14 -33.44
C GLU A 258 -8.57 -14.97 -32.59
N GLY A 259 -8.03 -13.76 -32.80
CA GLY A 259 -8.43 -12.55 -32.07
C GLY A 259 -7.81 -12.42 -30.68
N GLN A 260 -6.78 -13.22 -30.37
CA GLN A 260 -5.98 -13.10 -29.15
C GLN A 260 -4.76 -12.21 -29.40
N ILE A 261 -4.34 -11.45 -28.39
CA ILE A 261 -3.12 -10.64 -28.45
C ILE A 261 -1.98 -11.49 -27.88
N PRO A 262 -0.98 -11.88 -28.69
CA PRO A 262 0.20 -12.55 -28.18
C PRO A 262 0.95 -11.72 -27.15
N GLU A 263 1.57 -12.38 -26.18
CA GLU A 263 2.48 -11.74 -25.23
C GLU A 263 3.80 -11.34 -25.87
N GLY A 264 4.45 -10.32 -25.31
CA GLY A 264 5.80 -9.92 -25.68
C GLY A 264 5.91 -9.20 -27.02
N LEU A 265 4.79 -8.75 -27.61
CA LEU A 265 4.80 -7.97 -28.87
C LEU A 265 5.59 -6.65 -28.75
N GLY A 266 5.84 -6.18 -27.53
CA GLY A 266 6.68 -5.02 -27.24
C GLY A 266 8.05 -5.06 -27.92
N ARG A 267 8.63 -6.25 -28.13
CA ARG A 267 9.94 -6.41 -28.79
C ARG A 267 9.99 -5.97 -30.25
N TYR A 268 8.83 -5.85 -30.91
CA TYR A 268 8.72 -5.39 -32.29
C TYR A 268 8.29 -3.92 -32.41
N LEU A 269 8.27 -3.18 -31.31
CA LEU A 269 7.79 -1.79 -31.28
C LEU A 269 8.53 -0.88 -32.28
N SER A 270 9.83 -1.07 -32.46
CA SER A 270 10.64 -0.31 -33.41
C SER A 270 10.28 -0.61 -34.87
N LEU A 271 9.94 -1.86 -35.20
CA LEU A 271 9.44 -2.22 -36.52
C LEU A 271 8.02 -1.70 -36.76
N ALA A 272 7.18 -1.71 -35.72
CA ALA A 272 5.79 -1.28 -35.81
C ALA A 272 5.63 0.21 -36.13
N PHE A 273 6.49 1.07 -35.57
CA PHE A 273 6.32 2.53 -35.66
C PHE A 273 7.53 3.29 -36.23
N GLY A 274 8.66 2.63 -36.45
CA GLY A 274 9.91 3.26 -36.92
C GLY A 274 10.61 4.12 -35.86
N GLN A 275 9.88 5.08 -35.26
CA GLN A 275 10.32 5.92 -34.16
C GLN A 275 9.38 5.78 -32.95
N PRO A 276 9.65 4.82 -32.05
CA PRO A 276 8.94 4.74 -30.79
C PRO A 276 9.14 5.98 -29.92
N ALA A 277 8.18 6.27 -29.06
CA ALA A 277 8.24 7.39 -28.14
C ALA A 277 8.79 6.96 -26.77
N SER A 278 9.38 7.90 -26.05
CA SER A 278 9.57 7.80 -24.60
C SER A 278 8.43 8.53 -23.88
N LEU A 279 8.41 8.50 -22.54
CA LEU A 279 7.43 9.26 -21.77
C LEU A 279 7.48 10.75 -22.12
N LEU A 280 8.65 11.30 -22.45
CA LEU A 280 8.80 12.68 -22.90
C LEU A 280 7.85 13.02 -24.05
N GLY A 281 7.65 12.11 -25.02
CA GLY A 281 6.75 12.32 -26.15
C GLY A 281 5.29 12.57 -25.75
N TYR A 282 4.89 12.13 -24.55
CA TYR A 282 3.55 12.31 -23.99
C TYR A 282 3.43 13.57 -23.10
N LEU A 283 4.54 14.26 -22.81
CA LEU A 283 4.55 15.43 -21.93
C LEU A 283 4.61 16.73 -22.76
N PRO A 284 3.88 17.79 -22.35
CA PRO A 284 3.99 19.11 -22.96
C PRO A 284 5.45 19.57 -23.04
N PRO A 285 5.88 20.25 -24.12
CA PRO A 285 7.26 20.69 -24.30
C PRO A 285 7.79 21.52 -23.13
N GLU A 286 6.96 22.40 -22.56
CA GLU A 286 7.30 23.31 -21.46
C GLU A 286 7.33 22.65 -20.06
N THR A 287 7.16 21.33 -19.98
CA THR A 287 7.29 20.60 -18.70
C THR A 287 8.72 20.72 -18.18
N VAL A 288 8.87 21.09 -16.90
CA VAL A 288 10.18 21.12 -16.23
C VAL A 288 10.62 19.70 -15.95
N VAL A 289 11.71 19.27 -16.57
CA VAL A 289 12.29 17.94 -16.37
C VAL A 289 13.39 18.02 -15.32
N VAL A 290 13.35 17.13 -14.33
CA VAL A 290 14.34 16.98 -13.27
C VAL A 290 15.04 15.64 -13.44
N LEU A 291 16.36 15.65 -13.52
CA LEU A 291 17.22 14.49 -13.31
C LEU A 291 17.75 14.51 -11.87
N ASP A 292 17.28 13.59 -11.04
CA ASP A 292 17.79 13.39 -9.67
C ASP A 292 19.02 12.47 -9.71
N GLU A 293 20.13 12.94 -9.15
CA GLU A 293 21.43 12.28 -9.18
C GLU A 293 21.80 11.78 -10.60
N PRO A 294 22.11 12.68 -11.57
CA PRO A 294 22.37 12.29 -12.95
C PRO A 294 23.44 11.20 -13.11
N LEU A 295 24.48 11.21 -12.26
CA LEU A 295 25.51 10.17 -12.24
C LEU A 295 24.96 8.80 -11.83
N ALA A 296 24.03 8.75 -10.87
CA ALA A 296 23.37 7.51 -10.47
C ALA A 296 22.44 7.00 -11.58
N CYS A 297 21.70 7.91 -12.24
CA CYS A 297 20.88 7.59 -13.41
C CYS A 297 21.75 7.01 -14.55
N ALA A 298 22.88 7.64 -14.86
CA ALA A 298 23.81 7.17 -15.90
C ALA A 298 24.37 5.78 -15.58
N ALA A 299 24.83 5.57 -14.33
CA ALA A 299 25.36 4.27 -13.90
C ALA A 299 24.29 3.17 -13.91
N HIS A 300 23.04 3.51 -13.55
CA HIS A 300 21.92 2.58 -13.59
C HIS A 300 21.54 2.22 -15.03
N CYS A 301 21.42 3.22 -15.90
CA CYS A 301 21.15 3.03 -17.32
C CYS A 301 22.21 2.16 -17.99
N ALA A 302 23.49 2.40 -17.73
CA ALA A 302 24.59 1.65 -18.34
C ALA A 302 24.49 0.14 -18.04
N ARG A 303 24.27 -0.22 -16.76
CA ARG A 303 24.13 -1.64 -16.36
C ARG A 303 22.96 -2.33 -17.07
N TRP A 304 21.84 -1.63 -17.22
CA TRP A 304 20.68 -2.20 -17.91
C TRP A 304 20.89 -2.30 -19.41
N VAL A 305 21.49 -1.28 -20.04
CA VAL A 305 21.85 -1.33 -21.46
C VAL A 305 22.76 -2.53 -21.75
N ASP A 306 23.79 -2.76 -20.93
CA ASP A 306 24.69 -3.92 -21.09
C ASP A 306 23.94 -5.25 -21.00
N TYR A 307 23.01 -5.39 -20.05
CA TYR A 307 22.17 -6.56 -19.89
C TYR A 307 21.27 -6.80 -21.12
N VAL A 308 20.57 -5.76 -21.55
CA VAL A 308 19.58 -5.80 -22.63
C VAL A 308 20.22 -5.93 -24.02
N GLN A 309 21.43 -5.41 -24.22
CA GLN A 309 22.19 -5.51 -25.47
C GLN A 309 22.45 -6.97 -25.87
N THR A 310 22.70 -7.85 -24.89
CA THR A 310 22.91 -9.28 -25.15
C THR A 310 21.66 -9.93 -25.75
N GLN A 311 20.49 -9.62 -25.19
CA GLN A 311 19.22 -10.15 -25.69
C GLN A 311 18.82 -9.54 -27.04
N HIS A 312 19.06 -8.24 -27.23
CA HIS A 312 18.85 -7.57 -28.53
C HIS A 312 19.62 -8.27 -29.66
N THR A 313 20.88 -8.61 -29.40
CA THR A 313 21.75 -9.27 -30.39
C THR A 313 21.25 -10.68 -30.73
N ALA A 314 20.53 -11.32 -29.81
CA ALA A 314 19.94 -12.64 -30.00
C ALA A 314 18.56 -12.61 -30.70
N MET A 315 17.97 -11.44 -30.94
CA MET A 315 16.64 -11.31 -31.53
C MET A 315 16.58 -11.86 -32.96
N GLN A 316 15.53 -12.64 -33.22
CA GLN A 316 15.16 -13.11 -34.55
C GLN A 316 13.66 -12.87 -34.79
N PRO A 317 13.28 -12.13 -35.85
CA PRO A 317 14.15 -11.37 -36.76
C PRO A 317 14.89 -10.21 -36.07
N PRO A 318 15.98 -9.70 -36.66
CA PRO A 318 16.69 -8.55 -36.10
C PRO A 318 15.79 -7.30 -36.11
N VAL A 319 15.78 -6.58 -35.00
CA VAL A 319 14.98 -5.36 -34.81
C VAL A 319 15.90 -4.17 -34.54
N PRO A 320 15.55 -2.93 -34.93
CA PRO A 320 16.25 -1.74 -34.46
C PRO A 320 16.20 -1.65 -32.92
N PRO A 321 17.29 -1.22 -32.25
CA PRO A 321 17.35 -1.21 -30.80
C PRO A 321 16.36 -0.21 -30.19
N LEU A 322 15.64 -0.67 -29.17
CA LEU A 322 14.72 0.10 -28.34
C LEU A 322 15.40 0.72 -27.11
N HIS A 323 16.62 0.29 -26.78
CA HIS A 323 17.43 0.88 -25.72
C HIS A 323 18.49 1.81 -26.32
N ARG A 324 18.79 2.89 -25.61
CA ARG A 324 19.87 3.82 -25.95
C ARG A 324 20.77 4.12 -24.74
N PRO A 325 22.06 4.39 -24.95
CA PRO A 325 22.96 4.89 -23.92
C PRO A 325 22.45 6.17 -23.27
N PHE A 326 22.90 6.44 -22.04
CA PHE A 326 22.46 7.62 -21.30
C PHE A 326 22.84 8.96 -21.97
N ALA A 327 23.96 9.01 -22.70
CA ALA A 327 24.37 10.19 -23.45
C ALA A 327 23.31 10.63 -24.50
N ASP A 328 22.65 9.67 -25.15
CA ASP A 328 21.59 9.96 -26.12
C ASP A 328 20.30 10.42 -25.44
N ILE A 329 20.07 9.99 -24.19
CA ILE A 329 19.00 10.52 -23.34
C ILE A 329 19.29 11.97 -22.97
N GLU A 330 20.53 12.29 -22.56
CA GLU A 330 20.93 13.65 -22.24
C GLU A 330 20.81 14.60 -23.44
N ALA A 331 21.19 14.13 -24.63
CA ALA A 331 21.01 14.88 -25.88
C ALA A 331 19.52 15.19 -26.13
N ALA A 332 18.62 14.21 -25.98
CA ALA A 332 17.18 14.43 -26.12
C ALA A 332 16.59 15.36 -25.04
N LEU A 333 17.18 15.39 -23.85
CA LEU A 333 16.79 16.33 -22.79
C LEU A 333 17.30 17.75 -23.04
N ALA A 334 18.42 17.92 -23.73
CA ALA A 334 18.93 19.24 -24.11
C ALA A 334 17.99 19.99 -25.08
N GLU A 335 17.15 19.27 -25.81
CA GLU A 335 16.10 19.86 -26.66
C GLU A 335 14.92 20.42 -25.85
N ARG A 336 14.81 20.10 -24.56
CA ARG A 336 13.75 20.62 -23.68
C ARG A 336 14.06 22.04 -23.22
N PRO A 337 13.03 22.89 -23.08
CA PRO A 337 13.23 24.27 -22.64
C PRO A 337 13.68 24.38 -21.19
N TYR A 338 13.33 23.42 -20.32
CA TYR A 338 13.57 23.48 -18.88
C TYR A 338 14.06 22.12 -18.33
N CYS A 339 15.37 22.00 -18.13
CA CYS A 339 16.01 20.84 -17.51
C CYS A 339 16.73 21.23 -16.20
N LEU A 340 16.47 20.49 -15.12
CA LEU A 340 17.07 20.66 -13.80
C LEU A 340 17.87 19.42 -13.45
N HIS A 341 19.14 19.59 -13.12
CA HIS A 341 19.98 18.51 -12.61
C HIS A 341 20.18 18.73 -11.12
N LEU A 342 19.82 17.76 -10.30
CA LEU A 342 19.81 17.90 -8.85
C LEU A 342 20.73 16.85 -8.21
N SER A 343 21.75 17.28 -7.46
CA SER A 343 22.69 16.37 -6.79
C SER A 343 22.83 16.69 -5.30
N GLU A 344 23.05 15.67 -4.47
CA GLU A 344 23.26 15.87 -3.04
C GLU A 344 24.65 16.42 -2.75
N LEU A 345 25.67 15.87 -3.40
CA LEU A 345 27.06 16.31 -3.24
C LEU A 345 27.30 17.60 -4.01
N SER A 346 28.00 18.55 -3.38
CA SER A 346 28.46 19.76 -4.06
C SER A 346 29.79 19.51 -4.75
N GLU A 347 29.88 19.87 -6.03
CA GLU A 347 31.13 19.86 -6.80
C GLU A 347 31.60 21.31 -7.03
N GLU A 348 32.89 21.57 -6.84
CA GLU A 348 33.46 22.90 -7.07
C GLU A 348 33.40 23.27 -8.56
N GLY A 349 32.82 24.44 -8.86
CA GLY A 349 32.71 24.95 -10.24
C GLY A 349 31.57 24.35 -11.07
N ALA A 350 30.88 23.31 -10.59
CA ALA A 350 29.72 22.71 -11.24
C ALA A 350 28.42 23.19 -10.58
N GLY A 351 27.60 23.96 -11.30
CA GLY A 351 26.26 24.35 -10.84
C GLY A 351 26.20 25.34 -9.67
N VAL A 352 25.02 25.47 -9.08
CA VAL A 352 24.75 26.34 -7.92
C VAL A 352 24.59 25.50 -6.65
N ASN A 353 25.43 25.77 -5.64
CA ASN A 353 25.39 25.07 -4.36
C ASN A 353 24.32 25.65 -3.41
N LEU A 354 23.34 24.82 -3.05
CA LEU A 354 22.26 25.15 -2.12
C LEU A 354 22.71 25.11 -0.64
N SER A 355 23.88 24.55 -0.34
CA SER A 355 24.51 24.53 0.99
C SER A 355 23.59 24.02 2.10
N SER A 356 22.69 23.08 1.79
CA SER A 356 21.74 22.54 2.76
C SER A 356 22.46 21.64 3.76
N ARG A 357 21.99 21.65 5.01
CA ARG A 357 22.55 20.82 6.10
C ARG A 357 21.44 20.23 6.94
N SER A 358 21.57 18.99 7.40
CA SER A 358 20.63 18.39 8.36
C SER A 358 20.83 18.97 9.76
N LEU A 359 19.76 19.04 10.57
CA LEU A 359 19.94 19.36 12.00
C LEU A 359 20.48 18.13 12.74
N PRO A 360 21.30 18.32 13.78
CA PRO A 360 21.66 17.23 14.68
C PRO A 360 20.42 16.67 15.38
N THR A 361 20.20 15.36 15.28
CA THR A 361 19.11 14.68 15.99
C THR A 361 19.33 14.76 17.50
N THR A 362 18.42 15.40 18.22
CA THR A 362 18.46 15.51 19.68
C THR A 362 17.13 15.08 20.30
N PRO A 363 16.78 13.77 20.23
CA PRO A 363 15.50 13.28 20.70
C PRO A 363 15.26 13.65 22.16
N ASN A 364 14.08 14.16 22.47
CA ASN A 364 13.64 14.53 23.82
C ASN A 364 14.47 15.63 24.52
N GLN A 365 15.42 16.28 23.83
CA GLN A 365 16.15 17.44 24.34
C GLN A 365 15.47 18.75 23.94
N PHE A 366 14.20 18.90 24.30
CA PHE A 366 13.33 19.97 23.80
C PHE A 366 13.84 21.39 24.14
N ALA A 367 14.42 21.58 25.34
CA ALA A 367 15.04 22.85 25.73
C ALA A 367 16.18 23.26 24.79
N LYS A 368 17.05 22.31 24.43
CA LYS A 368 18.16 22.55 23.50
C LYS A 368 17.67 22.91 22.10
N LEU A 369 16.64 22.20 21.62
CA LEU A 369 16.02 22.49 20.33
C LEU A 369 15.35 23.87 20.31
N ALA A 370 14.65 24.24 21.40
CA ALA A 370 14.05 25.56 21.58
C ALA A 370 15.10 26.70 21.57
N GLU A 371 16.27 26.50 22.19
CA GLU A 371 17.40 27.46 22.11
C GLU A 371 17.96 27.61 20.70
N ILE A 372 18.11 26.49 19.98
CA ILE A 372 18.57 26.44 18.59
C ILE A 372 17.61 27.23 17.69
N LEU A 373 16.31 26.92 17.74
CA LEU A 373 15.29 27.56 16.90
C LEU A 373 15.16 29.07 17.15
N ARG A 374 15.45 29.53 18.38
CA ARG A 374 15.48 30.97 18.72
C ARG A 374 16.79 31.64 18.31
N GLY A 375 17.78 30.91 17.82
CA GLY A 375 19.11 31.41 17.51
C GLY A 375 19.90 31.85 18.74
N LYS A 376 19.56 31.34 19.94
CA LYS A 376 20.30 31.57 21.18
C LYS A 376 21.48 30.61 21.35
N ARG A 377 21.49 29.54 20.55
CA ARG A 377 22.51 28.50 20.56
C ARG A 377 22.95 28.18 19.14
N ASP A 378 24.24 27.95 18.99
CA ASP A 378 24.84 27.48 17.75
C ASP A 378 24.34 26.07 17.41
N VAL A 379 23.96 25.86 16.15
CA VAL A 379 23.70 24.51 15.62
C VAL A 379 25.01 23.80 15.37
N PHE A 380 25.92 24.52 14.71
CA PHE A 380 27.31 24.16 14.46
C PHE A 380 28.19 25.32 14.89
N PRO A 381 29.48 25.11 15.21
CA PRO A 381 30.37 26.20 15.60
C PRO A 381 30.32 27.37 14.61
N GLY A 382 29.89 28.54 15.09
CA GLY A 382 29.77 29.76 14.28
C GLY A 382 28.51 29.87 13.40
N MET A 383 27.53 28.97 13.54
CA MET A 383 26.28 28.99 12.78
C MET A 383 25.06 29.05 13.72
N THR A 384 24.38 30.19 13.73
CA THR A 384 23.10 30.40 14.42
C THR A 384 21.93 30.43 13.44
N LEU A 385 20.73 30.10 13.91
CA LEU A 385 19.48 30.24 13.14
C LEU A 385 18.88 31.66 13.24
N LYS A 386 19.67 32.66 13.63
CA LYS A 386 19.19 34.04 13.75
C LYS A 386 18.83 34.58 12.36
N GLY A 387 17.56 34.94 12.18
CA GLY A 387 17.03 35.44 10.90
C GLY A 387 16.58 34.35 9.93
N TYR A 388 16.57 33.08 10.36
CA TYR A 388 15.93 31.99 9.63
C TYR A 388 14.43 31.95 9.94
N THR A 389 13.65 31.38 9.03
CA THR A 389 12.22 31.12 9.21
C THR A 389 12.03 29.64 9.60
N PRO A 390 11.72 29.34 10.87
CA PRO A 390 11.55 27.98 11.34
C PRO A 390 10.16 27.40 11.07
N TRP A 391 10.14 26.14 10.66
CA TRP A 391 8.94 25.34 10.43
C TRP A 391 9.03 24.02 11.18
N ILE A 392 7.90 23.56 11.70
CA ILE A 392 7.77 22.23 12.30
C ILE A 392 6.76 21.45 11.48
N ILE A 393 7.18 20.30 10.97
CA ILE A 393 6.31 19.37 10.23
C ILE A 393 6.21 18.10 11.05
N SER A 394 5.04 17.87 11.62
CA SER A 394 4.85 16.85 12.66
C SER A 394 3.52 16.13 12.51
N ALA A 395 3.47 14.85 12.84
CA ALA A 395 2.24 14.09 12.99
C ALA A 395 1.42 14.58 14.19
N GLN A 396 2.08 15.19 15.19
CA GLN A 396 1.49 15.67 16.43
C GLN A 396 1.85 17.16 16.67
N PRO A 397 1.42 18.07 15.77
CA PRO A 397 1.90 19.46 15.78
C PRO A 397 1.44 20.26 17.01
N SER A 398 0.24 19.98 17.55
CA SER A 398 -0.26 20.59 18.79
C SER A 398 0.67 20.30 19.97
N ARG A 399 1.12 19.04 20.08
CA ARG A 399 2.04 18.61 21.12
C ARG A 399 3.42 19.22 20.94
N SER A 400 3.97 19.17 19.72
CA SER A 400 5.27 19.77 19.41
C SER A 400 5.27 21.28 19.71
N ALA A 401 4.15 21.96 19.47
CA ALA A 401 3.98 23.37 19.84
C ALA A 401 3.94 23.57 21.36
N ALA A 402 3.13 22.79 22.10
CA ALA A 402 3.02 22.89 23.56
C ALA A 402 4.38 22.68 24.26
N ILE A 403 5.10 21.63 23.88
CA ILE A 403 6.44 21.31 24.43
C ILE A 403 7.44 22.45 24.20
N LEU A 404 7.43 23.06 23.01
CA LEU A 404 8.32 24.18 22.72
C LEU A 404 7.91 25.47 23.44
N GLN A 405 6.61 25.70 23.63
CA GLN A 405 6.10 26.82 24.42
C GLN A 405 6.51 26.72 25.89
N GLU A 406 6.51 25.51 26.48
CA GLU A 406 7.03 25.25 27.83
C GLU A 406 8.53 25.62 27.97
N HIS A 407 9.26 25.65 26.86
CA HIS A 407 10.67 26.06 26.78
C HIS A 407 10.87 27.46 26.18
N ASP A 408 9.87 28.34 26.33
CA ASP A 408 9.89 29.74 25.91
C ASP A 408 10.15 29.94 24.39
N CYS A 409 9.79 28.95 23.56
CA CYS A 409 9.84 29.06 22.11
C CYS A 409 8.42 29.34 21.58
N PRO A 410 8.17 30.52 20.98
CA PRO A 410 6.84 30.86 20.47
C PRO A 410 6.54 30.02 19.24
N VAL A 411 5.62 29.07 19.38
CA VAL A 411 5.17 28.18 18.30
C VAL A 411 3.66 28.23 18.19
N GLN A 412 3.14 28.21 16.97
CA GLN A 412 1.70 28.14 16.71
C GLN A 412 1.41 27.00 15.73
N PHE A 413 0.51 26.09 16.11
CA PHE A 413 -0.06 25.13 15.18
C PHE A 413 -1.09 25.81 14.29
N VAL A 414 -0.95 25.64 12.97
CA VAL A 414 -1.90 26.12 11.96
C VAL A 414 -2.62 24.89 11.36
N PRO A 415 -3.91 24.65 11.70
CA PRO A 415 -4.64 23.48 11.22
C PRO A 415 -4.81 23.45 9.70
N ASN A 416 -5.10 24.61 9.11
CA ASN A 416 -5.24 24.75 7.66
C ASN A 416 -3.90 25.16 7.04
N VAL A 417 -3.21 24.19 6.40
CA VAL A 417 -1.93 24.41 5.72
C VAL A 417 -1.98 25.41 4.56
N ARG A 418 -3.20 25.78 4.11
CA ARG A 418 -3.45 26.78 3.06
C ARG A 418 -3.88 28.14 3.61
N ASP A 419 -3.88 28.35 4.92
CA ASP A 419 -4.11 29.69 5.52
C ASP A 419 -2.84 30.56 5.41
N TYR A 420 -2.54 30.94 4.17
CA TYR A 420 -1.32 31.69 3.85
C TYR A 420 -1.25 33.06 4.55
N PRO A 421 -2.34 33.84 4.68
CA PRO A 421 -2.31 35.09 5.44
C PRO A 421 -1.93 34.90 6.90
N ALA A 422 -2.49 33.88 7.58
CA ALA A 422 -2.14 33.59 8.97
C ALA A 422 -0.67 33.17 9.09
N ILE A 423 -0.19 32.30 8.20
CA ILE A 423 1.20 31.83 8.18
C ILE A 423 2.17 33.00 7.97
N ALA A 424 1.90 33.88 6.99
CA ALA A 424 2.75 35.04 6.72
C ALA A 424 2.80 36.02 7.91
N ARG A 425 1.67 36.21 8.61
CA ARG A 425 1.62 37.01 9.84
C ARG A 425 2.49 36.40 10.94
N LEU A 426 2.40 35.10 11.18
CA LEU A 426 3.21 34.40 12.19
C LEU A 426 4.71 34.49 11.88
N GLN A 427 5.09 34.30 10.61
CA GLN A 427 6.47 34.45 10.15
C GLN A 427 7.01 35.86 10.37
N THR A 428 6.20 36.89 10.09
CA THR A 428 6.56 38.31 10.33
C THR A 428 6.78 38.57 11.83
N GLN A 429 5.97 37.93 12.69
CA GLN A 429 6.10 37.98 14.14
C GLN A 429 7.23 37.08 14.69
N LYS A 430 7.96 36.36 13.83
CA LYS A 430 9.01 35.38 14.20
C LYS A 430 8.50 34.26 15.10
N VAL A 431 7.23 33.88 14.95
CA VAL A 431 6.62 32.71 15.59
C VAL A 431 6.87 31.48 14.71
N VAL A 432 7.30 30.38 15.32
CA VAL A 432 7.50 29.11 14.61
C VAL A 432 6.14 28.57 14.16
N VAL A 433 6.04 28.16 12.89
CA VAL A 433 4.81 27.61 12.33
C VAL A 433 4.88 26.09 12.39
N ALA A 434 3.95 25.46 13.12
CA ALA A 434 3.78 24.01 13.14
C ALA A 434 2.63 23.58 12.21
N LEU A 435 2.86 22.55 11.40
CA LEU A 435 1.90 22.01 10.45
C LEU A 435 1.74 20.50 10.65
N LYS A 436 0.51 20.01 10.48
CA LYS A 436 0.20 18.57 10.59
C LYS A 436 0.69 17.83 9.36
N TYR A 437 1.39 16.73 9.57
CA TYR A 437 1.77 15.78 8.53
C TYR A 437 1.51 14.34 8.98
N SER A 438 0.68 13.64 8.21
CA SER A 438 0.48 12.20 8.32
C SER A 438 0.60 11.61 6.92
N GLY A 439 1.59 10.75 6.69
CA GLY A 439 1.81 10.15 5.38
C GLY A 439 3.05 9.25 5.34
N LEU A 440 3.38 8.77 4.15
CA LEU A 440 4.44 7.78 3.91
C LEU A 440 5.81 8.40 3.58
N ALA A 441 5.85 9.69 3.21
CA ALA A 441 7.10 10.37 2.91
C ALA A 441 8.00 10.40 4.16
N GLU A 442 9.23 9.91 4.00
CA GLU A 442 10.27 10.12 4.98
C GLU A 442 10.69 11.59 4.95
N LEU A 443 10.49 12.26 6.08
CA LEU A 443 10.90 13.64 6.28
C LEU A 443 12.12 13.67 7.19
N GLU A 444 13.13 14.41 6.76
CA GLU A 444 14.32 14.72 7.54
C GLU A 444 14.37 16.23 7.76
N SER A 445 14.92 16.65 8.89
CA SER A 445 15.20 18.06 9.10
C SER A 445 16.24 18.57 8.11
N PHE A 446 16.11 19.85 7.78
CA PHE A 446 17.16 20.53 7.04
C PHE A 446 17.17 22.03 7.35
N ILE A 447 18.35 22.61 7.21
CA ILE A 447 18.62 24.03 7.15
C ILE A 447 18.98 24.32 5.71
N LEU A 448 18.30 25.30 5.11
CA LEU A 448 18.59 25.76 3.76
C LEU A 448 19.03 27.23 3.83
N PRO A 449 20.34 27.50 3.99
CA PRO A 449 20.89 28.84 4.17
C PRO A 449 20.53 29.81 3.04
N THR A 450 20.50 29.33 1.80
CA THR A 450 20.24 30.15 0.60
C THR A 450 18.85 30.78 0.63
N TYR A 451 17.88 30.13 1.28
CA TYR A 451 16.52 30.64 1.49
C TYR A 451 16.26 31.12 2.92
N LYS A 452 17.24 31.00 3.82
CA LYS A 452 17.11 31.26 5.26
C LYS A 452 15.90 30.55 5.87
N ILE A 453 15.70 29.28 5.54
CA ILE A 453 14.64 28.46 6.13
C ILE A 453 15.24 27.30 6.92
N VAL A 454 14.50 26.85 7.93
CA VAL A 454 14.80 25.64 8.68
C VAL A 454 13.52 24.85 8.88
N VAL A 455 13.58 23.55 8.61
CA VAL A 455 12.48 22.61 8.81
C VAL A 455 12.90 21.58 9.83
N VAL A 456 12.08 21.38 10.85
CA VAL A 456 12.24 20.36 11.89
C VAL A 456 11.10 19.35 11.77
N THR A 457 11.43 18.07 11.94
CA THR A 457 10.48 16.96 11.83
C THR A 457 10.42 16.15 13.12
N ASP A 458 9.46 15.21 13.22
CA ASP A 458 9.35 14.31 14.36
C ASP A 458 10.60 13.44 14.57
N ARG A 459 11.42 13.23 13.54
CA ARG A 459 12.68 12.48 13.64
C ARG A 459 13.65 13.18 14.57
N GLU A 460 13.88 14.48 14.40
CA GLU A 460 14.81 15.22 15.27
C GLU A 460 14.18 15.59 16.61
N PHE A 461 12.85 15.74 16.62
CA PHE A 461 12.10 16.10 17.81
C PHE A 461 11.95 14.92 18.79
N PHE A 462 11.43 13.79 18.31
CA PHE A 462 11.10 12.60 19.12
C PHE A 462 11.99 11.38 18.83
N GLY A 463 12.83 11.41 17.79
CA GLY A 463 13.54 10.20 17.33
C GLY A 463 12.64 9.26 16.53
N GLN A 464 11.50 9.76 16.03
CA GLN A 464 10.52 8.95 15.30
C GLN A 464 10.94 8.80 13.83
N HIS A 465 11.17 7.57 13.39
CA HIS A 465 11.47 7.26 12.00
C HIS A 465 10.20 6.77 11.29
N SER A 466 10.09 7.08 9.99
CA SER A 466 9.09 6.41 9.15
C SER A 466 9.57 4.98 8.89
N LEU A 467 8.82 3.99 9.39
CA LEU A 467 9.03 2.58 9.04
C LEU A 467 8.53 2.22 7.63
N ALA A 468 7.88 3.16 6.94
CA ALA A 468 7.34 2.92 5.62
C ALA A 468 8.43 3.12 4.56
N SER A 469 8.74 2.08 3.78
CA SER A 469 9.47 2.25 2.53
C SER A 469 8.46 2.42 1.39
N PRO A 470 8.42 3.57 0.70
CA PRO A 470 7.49 3.78 -0.40
C PRO A 470 7.98 2.99 -1.62
N THR A 471 7.41 1.81 -1.84
CA THR A 471 7.46 1.13 -3.13
C THR A 471 6.29 1.58 -4.00
N TYR A 472 6.44 1.48 -5.32
CA TYR A 472 5.29 1.71 -6.20
C TYR A 472 4.20 0.69 -5.89
N VAL A 473 3.02 1.20 -5.53
CA VAL A 473 1.81 0.40 -5.47
C VAL A 473 0.71 1.19 -6.16
N ARG A 474 0.12 0.60 -7.20
CA ARG A 474 -0.98 1.23 -7.94
C ARG A 474 -2.14 1.57 -6.97
N LYS A 475 -2.66 2.79 -7.02
CA LYS A 475 -3.75 3.17 -6.11
C LYS A 475 -5.03 2.37 -6.44
N ARG A 476 -5.73 1.92 -5.40
CA ARG A 476 -7.07 1.33 -5.46
C ARG A 476 -7.96 2.08 -4.48
N ARG A 477 -9.08 2.62 -4.94
CA ARG A 477 -10.00 3.43 -4.11
C ARG A 477 -10.56 2.62 -2.93
N ARG A 478 -10.71 1.30 -3.11
CA ARG A 478 -11.08 0.36 -2.04
C ARG A 478 -10.38 -0.97 -2.21
N ALA A 479 -9.89 -1.50 -1.09
CA ALA A 479 -9.53 -2.90 -1.01
C ALA A 479 -10.81 -3.74 -1.04
N ALA A 480 -11.02 -4.49 -2.12
CA ALA A 480 -12.16 -5.39 -2.22
C ALA A 480 -12.02 -6.49 -1.15
N SER A 481 -12.97 -6.55 -0.21
CA SER A 481 -13.09 -7.72 0.67
C SER A 481 -13.62 -8.87 -0.17
N LYS A 482 -12.75 -9.79 -0.61
CA LYS A 482 -13.21 -11.03 -1.22
C LYS A 482 -13.91 -11.83 -0.12
N LYS A 483 -15.25 -11.81 -0.08
CA LYS A 483 -15.99 -12.82 0.68
C LYS A 483 -15.66 -14.15 0.02
N VAL A 484 -14.76 -14.90 0.64
CA VAL A 484 -14.45 -16.26 0.19
C VAL A 484 -15.70 -17.08 0.44
N ASP A 485 -16.46 -17.34 -0.61
CA ASP A 485 -17.50 -18.36 -0.55
C ASP A 485 -16.83 -19.74 -0.51
N LEU A 486 -16.73 -20.28 0.70
CA LEU A 486 -16.13 -21.58 0.98
C LEU A 486 -16.92 -22.74 0.33
N ASN A 487 -18.14 -22.47 -0.16
CA ASN A 487 -19.02 -23.44 -0.77
C ASN A 487 -19.08 -23.36 -2.29
N LYS A 488 -18.18 -22.61 -2.97
CA LYS A 488 -18.06 -22.71 -4.43
C LYS A 488 -17.66 -24.15 -4.81
N LEU A 489 -18.53 -24.81 -5.58
CA LEU A 489 -18.37 -26.20 -6.01
C LEU A 489 -17.87 -26.26 -7.45
N SER A 490 -16.83 -27.04 -7.68
CA SER A 490 -16.40 -27.46 -9.00
C SER A 490 -16.70 -28.95 -9.21
N PRO A 491 -17.01 -29.41 -10.44
CA PRO A 491 -17.11 -30.83 -10.75
C PRO A 491 -15.93 -31.62 -10.17
N LYS A 492 -16.23 -32.77 -9.56
CA LYS A 492 -15.32 -33.68 -8.83
C LYS A 492 -14.90 -33.23 -7.43
N ASP A 493 -15.35 -32.09 -6.93
CA ASP A 493 -15.14 -31.72 -5.52
C ASP A 493 -15.83 -32.72 -4.57
N TYR A 494 -15.18 -32.99 -3.44
CA TYR A 494 -15.79 -33.78 -2.36
C TYR A 494 -16.68 -32.88 -1.51
N ILE A 495 -17.88 -33.37 -1.21
CA ILE A 495 -18.91 -32.64 -0.45
C ILE A 495 -19.46 -33.50 0.66
N VAL A 496 -19.93 -32.86 1.72
CA VAL A 496 -20.52 -33.49 2.89
C VAL A 496 -21.99 -33.18 2.91
N HIS A 497 -22.84 -34.20 2.72
CA HIS A 497 -24.28 -34.09 2.94
C HIS A 497 -24.61 -34.41 4.39
N ARG A 498 -25.42 -33.56 5.03
CA ARG A 498 -25.76 -33.66 6.47
C ARG A 498 -26.25 -35.06 6.89
N LYS A 499 -27.00 -35.76 6.02
CA LYS A 499 -27.53 -37.11 6.28
C LYS A 499 -26.68 -38.26 5.74
N HIS A 500 -26.03 -38.09 4.58
CA HIS A 500 -25.42 -39.20 3.84
C HIS A 500 -23.89 -39.21 3.91
N GLY A 501 -23.30 -38.14 4.45
CA GLY A 501 -21.85 -38.02 4.62
C GLY A 501 -21.14 -37.61 3.34
N ILE A 502 -19.90 -38.09 3.16
CA ILE A 502 -19.00 -37.61 2.12
C ILE A 502 -19.35 -38.25 0.77
N GLY A 503 -19.65 -37.41 -0.21
CA GLY A 503 -19.89 -37.74 -1.61
C GLY A 503 -19.00 -36.89 -2.53
N GLN A 504 -19.10 -37.11 -3.84
CA GLN A 504 -18.39 -36.36 -4.87
C GLN A 504 -19.39 -35.64 -5.77
N PHE A 505 -19.29 -34.33 -5.88
CA PHE A 505 -20.12 -33.55 -6.81
C PHE A 505 -19.75 -33.87 -8.25
N LEU A 506 -20.74 -34.11 -9.12
CA LEU A 506 -20.52 -34.38 -10.54
C LEU A 506 -20.89 -33.16 -11.39
N GLU A 507 -22.18 -32.82 -11.40
CA GLU A 507 -22.73 -31.80 -12.29
C GLU A 507 -24.05 -31.25 -11.73
N LEU A 508 -24.57 -30.23 -12.41
CA LEU A 508 -25.87 -29.61 -12.16
C LEU A 508 -26.82 -30.06 -13.28
N ASP A 509 -27.87 -30.78 -12.91
CA ASP A 509 -28.83 -31.46 -13.80
C ASP A 509 -30.18 -30.72 -13.71
N SER A 510 -30.60 -30.10 -14.81
CA SER A 510 -31.88 -29.36 -14.87
C SER A 510 -32.99 -30.29 -15.37
N LEU A 511 -33.85 -30.75 -14.45
CA LEU A 511 -34.97 -31.64 -14.75
C LEU A 511 -36.30 -30.93 -14.47
N ASN A 512 -37.20 -30.88 -15.46
CA ASN A 512 -38.53 -30.24 -15.33
C ASN A 512 -38.49 -28.79 -14.79
N GLN A 513 -37.60 -27.94 -15.33
CA GLN A 513 -37.38 -26.55 -14.89
C GLN A 513 -36.92 -26.41 -13.43
N ARG A 514 -36.41 -27.48 -12.82
CA ARG A 514 -35.76 -27.45 -11.50
C ARG A 514 -34.35 -27.98 -11.59
N ASP A 515 -33.45 -27.29 -10.91
CA ASP A 515 -32.03 -27.63 -10.88
C ASP A 515 -31.71 -28.60 -9.73
N TYR A 516 -30.94 -29.64 -10.04
CA TYR A 516 -30.49 -30.64 -9.07
C TYR A 516 -28.97 -30.76 -9.09
N LEU A 517 -28.37 -30.82 -7.91
CA LEU A 517 -26.96 -31.15 -7.72
C LEU A 517 -26.80 -32.68 -7.71
N VAL A 518 -26.06 -33.23 -8.66
CA VAL A 518 -25.81 -34.68 -8.77
C VAL A 518 -24.55 -35.06 -7.98
N ILE A 519 -24.72 -35.96 -7.02
CA ILE A 519 -23.67 -36.35 -6.08
C ILE A 519 -23.42 -37.85 -6.14
N LYS A 520 -22.17 -38.24 -6.36
CA LYS A 520 -21.73 -39.63 -6.35
C LYS A 520 -21.31 -40.09 -4.95
N TYR A 521 -21.93 -41.16 -4.48
CA TYR A 521 -21.57 -41.92 -3.29
C TYR A 521 -20.95 -43.26 -3.68
N ALA A 522 -20.47 -44.04 -2.71
CA ALA A 522 -19.86 -45.35 -2.97
C ALA A 522 -20.84 -46.39 -3.55
N ASP A 523 -22.14 -46.21 -3.34
CA ASP A 523 -23.22 -47.12 -3.69
C ASP A 523 -24.22 -46.57 -4.71
N GLY A 524 -24.06 -45.32 -5.19
CA GLY A 524 -24.94 -44.74 -6.22
C GLY A 524 -24.87 -43.23 -6.34
N LEU A 525 -25.85 -42.67 -7.07
CA LEU A 525 -26.01 -41.22 -7.28
C LEU A 525 -27.18 -40.68 -6.45
N LEU A 526 -26.99 -39.51 -5.83
CA LEU A 526 -28.01 -38.75 -5.13
C LEU A 526 -28.23 -37.42 -5.85
N ARG A 527 -29.48 -37.11 -6.19
CA ARG A 527 -29.89 -35.80 -6.71
C ARG A 527 -30.44 -34.95 -5.57
N VAL A 528 -29.79 -33.84 -5.27
CA VAL A 528 -30.22 -32.88 -4.25
C VAL A 528 -30.78 -31.65 -4.95
N PRO A 529 -32.03 -31.24 -4.72
CA PRO A 529 -32.58 -30.01 -5.29
C PRO A 529 -31.69 -28.81 -4.94
N ALA A 530 -31.53 -27.85 -5.86
CA ALA A 530 -30.75 -26.64 -5.63
C ALA A 530 -31.24 -25.84 -4.40
N ASP A 531 -32.55 -25.82 -4.14
CA ASP A 531 -33.16 -25.19 -2.96
C ASP A 531 -32.70 -25.83 -1.63
N ALA A 532 -32.19 -27.06 -1.66
CA ALA A 532 -31.69 -27.79 -0.49
C ALA A 532 -30.16 -27.78 -0.39
N ALA A 533 -29.48 -26.90 -1.14
CA ALA A 533 -28.02 -26.78 -1.14
C ALA A 533 -27.43 -26.49 0.26
N ASP A 534 -28.18 -25.86 1.17
CA ASP A 534 -27.78 -25.62 2.56
C ASP A 534 -27.47 -26.91 3.36
N SER A 535 -27.94 -28.06 2.88
CA SER A 535 -27.63 -29.37 3.48
C SER A 535 -26.26 -29.93 3.09
N LEU A 536 -25.58 -29.27 2.15
CA LEU A 536 -24.29 -29.62 1.60
C LEU A 536 -23.21 -28.65 2.11
N SER A 537 -22.01 -29.17 2.30
CA SER A 537 -20.84 -28.36 2.62
C SER A 537 -19.62 -28.96 1.94
N ARG A 538 -18.70 -28.14 1.42
CA ARG A 538 -17.48 -28.65 0.80
C ARG A 538 -16.60 -29.38 1.82
N TYR A 539 -16.01 -30.50 1.44
CA TYR A 539 -15.03 -31.22 2.26
C TYR A 539 -13.66 -30.53 2.20
N GLN A 540 -13.11 -30.12 3.35
CA GLN A 540 -11.95 -29.21 3.41
C GLN A 540 -10.62 -29.86 3.87
N GLN A 541 -10.57 -31.18 4.09
CA GLN A 541 -9.31 -31.84 4.51
C GLN A 541 -8.40 -32.20 3.32
N LYS A 542 -7.08 -32.16 3.56
CA LYS A 542 -6.07 -32.61 2.59
C LYS A 542 -6.14 -34.13 2.42
N GLY A 543 -6.25 -34.57 1.18
CA GLY A 543 -6.28 -35.99 0.78
C GLY A 543 -7.62 -36.42 0.19
N LYS A 544 -7.61 -37.55 -0.53
CA LYS A 544 -8.82 -38.15 -1.11
C LYS A 544 -9.62 -38.87 -0.01
N PRO A 545 -10.82 -38.41 0.36
CA PRO A 545 -11.64 -39.11 1.35
C PRO A 545 -12.26 -40.38 0.76
N GLU A 546 -12.58 -41.34 1.62
CA GLU A 546 -13.43 -42.46 1.24
C GLU A 546 -14.88 -41.98 1.10
N LEU A 547 -15.51 -42.32 -0.03
CA LEU A 547 -16.92 -42.02 -0.25
C LEU A 547 -17.77 -42.87 0.69
N HIS A 548 -18.73 -42.24 1.36
CA HIS A 548 -19.67 -42.97 2.20
C HIS A 548 -20.74 -43.69 1.36
N LYS A 549 -21.40 -44.67 1.97
CA LYS A 549 -22.60 -45.32 1.41
C LYS A 549 -23.85 -44.57 1.87
N MET A 550 -24.82 -44.38 0.99
CA MET A 550 -26.10 -43.76 1.30
C MET A 550 -26.85 -44.59 2.36
N GLY A 551 -27.12 -43.97 3.52
CA GLY A 551 -27.81 -44.64 4.63
C GLY A 551 -26.94 -45.60 5.45
N GLY A 552 -25.62 -45.61 5.25
CA GLY A 552 -24.71 -46.42 6.04
C GLY A 552 -24.53 -45.93 7.49
N LYS A 553 -24.57 -46.86 8.45
CA LYS A 553 -24.36 -46.58 9.90
C LYS A 553 -22.97 -46.01 10.23
N ILE A 554 -22.01 -46.06 9.30
CA ILE A 554 -20.64 -45.54 9.48
C ILE A 554 -20.67 -44.02 9.70
N TRP A 555 -21.47 -43.29 8.93
CA TRP A 555 -21.59 -41.84 9.06
C TRP A 555 -22.23 -41.46 10.40
N GLU A 556 -23.32 -42.14 10.78
CA GLU A 556 -24.00 -41.91 12.06
C GLU A 556 -23.08 -42.19 13.25
N ARG A 557 -22.34 -43.30 13.25
CA ARG A 557 -21.35 -43.62 14.30
C ARG A 557 -20.23 -42.58 14.37
N THR A 558 -19.74 -42.14 13.22
CA THR A 558 -18.68 -41.12 13.13
C THR A 558 -19.19 -39.79 13.70
N LYS A 559 -20.40 -39.39 13.32
CA LYS A 559 -21.08 -38.19 13.83
C LYS A 559 -21.28 -38.27 15.34
N ALA A 560 -21.80 -39.37 15.88
CA ALA A 560 -22.01 -39.54 17.33
C ALA A 560 -20.69 -39.50 18.13
N ARG A 561 -19.62 -40.11 17.61
CA ARG A 561 -18.28 -40.06 18.22
C ARG A 561 -17.72 -38.64 18.24
N VAL A 562 -17.80 -37.92 17.11
CA VAL A 562 -17.33 -36.54 17.00
C VAL A 562 -18.18 -35.63 17.89
N GLU A 563 -19.49 -35.80 17.92
CA GLU A 563 -20.41 -35.07 18.80
C GLU A 563 -20.03 -35.22 20.27
N LYS A 564 -19.71 -36.45 20.73
CA LYS A 564 -19.22 -36.68 22.10
C LYS A 564 -17.90 -35.95 22.38
N ALA A 565 -16.96 -35.94 21.44
CA ALA A 565 -15.69 -35.23 21.57
C ALA A 565 -15.89 -33.71 21.59
N VAL A 566 -16.74 -33.18 20.71
CA VAL A 566 -17.10 -31.74 20.66
C VAL A 566 -17.81 -31.32 21.94
N LYS A 567 -18.73 -32.15 22.46
CA LYS A 567 -19.42 -31.89 23.73
C LYS A 567 -18.45 -31.78 24.90
N LYS A 568 -17.45 -32.68 25.00
CA LYS A 568 -16.40 -32.58 26.04
C LYS A 568 -15.66 -31.24 25.95
N VAL A 569 -15.23 -30.88 24.76
CA VAL A 569 -14.55 -29.60 24.50
C VAL A 569 -15.42 -28.40 24.85
N ALA A 570 -16.70 -28.43 24.49
CA ALA A 570 -17.64 -27.35 24.78
C ALA A 570 -17.84 -27.17 26.29
N VAL A 571 -17.94 -28.27 27.04
CA VAL A 571 -18.03 -28.26 28.51
C VAL A 571 -16.76 -27.67 29.14
N ASP A 572 -15.57 -28.12 28.70
CA ASP A 572 -14.29 -27.60 29.22
C ASP A 572 -14.16 -26.09 28.95
N LEU A 573 -14.65 -25.61 27.81
CA LEU A 573 -14.66 -24.18 27.47
C LEU A 573 -15.69 -23.40 28.29
N LEU A 574 -16.93 -23.89 28.39
CA LEU A 574 -17.99 -23.28 29.19
C LEU A 574 -17.55 -23.10 30.64
N ALA A 575 -16.81 -24.07 31.21
CA ALA A 575 -16.26 -23.95 32.56
C ALA A 575 -15.29 -22.76 32.70
N ILE A 576 -14.41 -22.53 31.72
CA ILE A 576 -13.49 -21.38 31.70
C ILE A 576 -14.27 -20.07 31.61
N TYR A 577 -15.29 -19.99 30.74
CA TYR A 577 -16.08 -18.76 30.57
C TYR A 577 -17.02 -18.48 31.74
N ALA A 578 -17.56 -19.51 32.38
CA ALA A 578 -18.33 -19.36 33.62
C ALA A 578 -17.46 -18.76 34.73
N GLN A 579 -16.24 -19.28 34.92
CA GLN A 579 -15.28 -18.71 35.87
C GLN A 579 -14.89 -17.25 35.56
N ARG A 580 -14.89 -16.86 34.28
CA ARG A 580 -14.62 -15.47 33.86
C ARG A 580 -15.82 -14.56 34.06
N ALA A 581 -17.03 -15.04 33.79
CA ALA A 581 -18.26 -14.24 33.93
C ALA A 581 -18.58 -13.91 35.41
N GLU A 582 -18.17 -14.77 36.34
CA GLU A 582 -18.30 -14.54 37.78
C GLU A 582 -17.26 -13.54 38.34
N ARG A 583 -16.22 -13.21 37.58
CA ARG A 583 -15.17 -12.26 37.99
C ARG A 583 -15.41 -10.89 37.38
N SER A 584 -15.37 -9.86 38.22
CA SER A 584 -15.25 -8.47 37.76
C SER A 584 -13.84 -8.25 37.22
N GLY A 585 -13.73 -7.80 35.97
CA GLY A 585 -12.50 -7.30 35.36
C GLY A 585 -12.17 -5.88 35.81
N PHE A 586 -11.17 -5.29 35.14
CA PHE A 586 -10.82 -3.89 35.32
C PHE A 586 -11.37 -3.08 34.15
N ALA A 587 -12.30 -2.15 34.42
CA ALA A 587 -12.85 -1.26 33.41
C ALA A 587 -11.88 -0.09 33.16
N TYR A 588 -11.34 -0.01 31.95
CA TYR A 588 -10.46 1.07 31.54
C TYR A 588 -11.25 2.38 31.33
N PRO A 589 -10.68 3.56 31.66
CA PRO A 589 -11.32 4.84 31.36
C PRO A 589 -11.45 5.10 29.86
N THR A 590 -12.31 6.07 29.50
CA THR A 590 -12.45 6.56 28.12
C THR A 590 -11.16 7.17 27.60
N ASP A 591 -11.06 7.28 26.27
CA ASP A 591 -9.87 7.79 25.60
C ASP A 591 -9.49 9.23 26.00
N THR A 592 -8.18 9.50 26.02
CA THR A 592 -7.60 10.83 26.25
C THR A 592 -7.22 11.49 24.92
N PRO A 593 -6.93 12.81 24.88
CA PRO A 593 -6.41 13.47 23.68
C PRO A 593 -5.17 12.78 23.09
N TRP A 594 -4.28 12.26 23.95
CA TRP A 594 -3.10 11.49 23.53
C TRP A 594 -3.45 10.23 22.73
N GLN A 595 -4.55 9.55 23.04
CA GLN A 595 -4.99 8.39 22.26
C GLN A 595 -5.31 8.80 20.82
N THR A 596 -6.02 9.92 20.66
CA THR A 596 -6.40 10.43 19.32
C THR A 596 -5.15 10.86 18.54
N GLU A 597 -4.22 11.56 19.19
CA GLU A 597 -2.95 11.99 18.58
C GLU A 597 -2.06 10.80 18.14
N MET A 598 -2.00 9.74 18.94
CA MET A 598 -1.24 8.52 18.62
C MET A 598 -1.89 7.78 17.44
N GLU A 599 -3.21 7.69 17.40
CA GLU A 599 -3.95 7.06 16.30
C GLU A 599 -3.84 7.84 14.99
N ASP A 600 -3.91 9.16 15.06
CA ASP A 600 -3.75 10.07 13.93
C ASP A 600 -2.33 10.08 13.37
N SER A 601 -1.33 9.72 14.18
CA SER A 601 0.06 9.60 13.74
C SER A 601 0.34 8.32 12.94
N PHE A 602 -0.66 7.45 12.74
CA PHE A 602 -0.51 6.27 11.91
C PHE A 602 -0.28 6.69 10.44
N PRO A 603 0.84 6.30 9.80
CA PRO A 603 1.19 6.81 8.47
C PRO A 603 0.36 6.20 7.33
N TYR A 604 -0.37 5.12 7.60
CA TYR A 604 -1.23 4.44 6.63
C TYR A 604 -2.70 4.79 6.87
N GLN A 605 -3.50 4.75 5.81
CA GLN A 605 -4.95 4.85 5.96
C GLN A 605 -5.50 3.57 6.61
N PRO A 606 -6.18 3.66 7.77
CA PRO A 606 -6.74 2.49 8.41
C PRO A 606 -7.92 1.94 7.61
N THR A 607 -8.03 0.61 7.53
CA THR A 607 -9.16 -0.04 6.84
C THR A 607 -10.43 -0.01 7.71
N PRO A 608 -11.64 -0.10 7.13
CA PRO A 608 -12.88 -0.17 7.91
C PRO A 608 -12.87 -1.30 8.95
N ASP A 609 -12.32 -2.46 8.58
CA ASP A 609 -12.20 -3.59 9.50
C ASP A 609 -11.22 -3.33 10.65
N GLN A 610 -10.12 -2.60 10.40
CA GLN A 610 -9.18 -2.19 11.45
C GLN A 610 -9.82 -1.20 12.44
N LEU A 611 -10.57 -0.22 11.93
CA LEU A 611 -11.30 0.74 12.75
C LEU A 611 -12.35 0.04 13.62
N LYS A 612 -13.14 -0.86 13.01
CA LYS A 612 -14.12 -1.66 13.72
C LYS A 612 -13.48 -2.53 14.80
N ALA A 613 -12.41 -3.27 14.46
CA ALA A 613 -11.70 -4.10 15.42
C ALA A 613 -11.12 -3.28 16.59
N THR A 614 -10.65 -2.06 16.31
CA THR A 614 -10.16 -1.13 17.34
C THR A 614 -11.29 -0.70 18.27
N GLN A 615 -12.45 -0.32 17.73
CA GLN A 615 -13.63 0.06 18.51
C GLN A 615 -14.15 -1.10 19.37
N ASP A 616 -14.23 -2.29 18.79
CA ASP A 616 -14.63 -3.51 19.51
C ASP A 616 -13.72 -3.76 20.72
N ILE A 617 -12.40 -3.69 20.55
CA ILE A 617 -11.43 -3.89 21.64
C ILE A 617 -11.57 -2.81 22.72
N LYS A 618 -11.69 -1.54 22.32
CA LYS A 618 -11.84 -0.44 23.29
C LYS A 618 -13.10 -0.60 24.13
N ARG A 619 -14.21 -1.00 23.50
CA ARG A 619 -15.48 -1.27 24.19
C ARG A 619 -15.34 -2.40 25.21
N ASP A 620 -14.62 -3.47 24.87
CA ASP A 620 -14.41 -4.57 25.80
C ASP A 620 -13.52 -4.14 26.98
N LEU A 621 -12.45 -3.37 26.71
CA LEU A 621 -11.58 -2.81 27.75
C LEU A 621 -12.34 -1.86 28.67
N GLU A 622 -13.30 -1.09 28.17
CA GLU A 622 -14.14 -0.21 28.99
C GLU A 622 -15.22 -0.97 29.77
N SER A 623 -15.40 -2.27 29.53
CA SER A 623 -16.39 -3.08 30.20
C SER A 623 -15.90 -3.58 31.57
N ASP A 624 -16.85 -4.00 32.42
CA ASP A 624 -16.59 -4.62 33.71
C ASP A 624 -16.20 -6.11 33.59
N ARG A 625 -16.15 -6.67 32.38
CA ARG A 625 -15.83 -8.08 32.12
C ARG A 625 -14.42 -8.21 31.55
N PRO A 626 -13.63 -9.19 31.99
CA PRO A 626 -12.30 -9.43 31.42
C PRO A 626 -12.39 -9.82 29.94
N MET A 627 -11.81 -9.01 29.05
CA MET A 627 -11.77 -9.23 27.60
C MET A 627 -11.01 -10.52 27.23
N ASP A 628 -11.55 -11.30 26.28
CA ASP A 628 -10.84 -12.39 25.58
C ASP A 628 -11.14 -12.33 24.09
N ARG A 629 -10.56 -11.35 23.41
CA ARG A 629 -10.83 -11.11 22.00
C ARG A 629 -9.78 -11.75 21.10
N LEU A 630 -10.25 -12.34 20.01
CA LEU A 630 -9.42 -12.81 18.92
C LEU A 630 -9.52 -11.87 17.72
N VAL A 631 -8.40 -11.26 17.33
CA VAL A 631 -8.28 -10.52 16.07
C VAL A 631 -7.67 -11.44 15.03
N CYS A 632 -8.41 -11.71 13.97
CA CYS A 632 -7.97 -12.55 12.87
C CYS A 632 -7.93 -11.74 11.58
N GLY A 633 -6.85 -11.89 10.82
CA GLY A 633 -6.71 -11.29 9.50
C GLY A 633 -5.38 -11.69 8.91
N ASP A 634 -5.23 -11.65 7.60
CA ASP A 634 -4.04 -12.18 6.94
C ASP A 634 -2.77 -11.36 7.30
N VAL A 635 -1.59 -11.90 6.99
CA VAL A 635 -0.30 -11.24 7.24
C VAL A 635 -0.29 -9.88 6.55
N GLY A 636 0.17 -8.84 7.23
CA GLY A 636 0.19 -7.48 6.68
C GLY A 636 -1.15 -6.74 6.73
N PHE A 637 -2.25 -7.33 7.20
CA PHE A 637 -3.54 -6.61 7.36
C PHE A 637 -3.59 -5.65 8.56
N GLY A 638 -2.47 -5.32 9.18
CA GLY A 638 -2.41 -4.34 10.28
C GLY A 638 -2.97 -4.83 11.63
N LYS A 639 -2.94 -6.13 11.91
CA LYS A 639 -3.31 -6.69 13.23
C LYS A 639 -2.50 -6.05 14.38
N THR A 640 -1.20 -5.84 14.15
CA THR A 640 -0.31 -5.21 15.12
C THR A 640 -0.75 -3.79 15.45
N GLU A 641 -1.26 -3.03 14.47
CA GLU A 641 -1.73 -1.66 14.69
C GLU A 641 -2.91 -1.62 15.65
N VAL A 642 -3.88 -2.51 15.45
CA VAL A 642 -5.04 -2.65 16.33
C VAL A 642 -4.60 -2.99 17.76
N ALA A 643 -3.57 -3.83 17.93
CA ALA A 643 -2.99 -4.11 19.24
C ALA A 643 -2.27 -2.90 19.85
N ILE A 644 -1.48 -2.16 19.07
CA ILE A 644 -0.76 -0.96 19.54
C ILE A 644 -1.75 0.05 20.15
N ARG A 645 -2.92 0.26 19.52
CA ARG A 645 -3.97 1.16 20.03
C ARG A 645 -4.51 0.72 21.38
N ALA A 646 -4.74 -0.57 21.56
CA ALA A 646 -5.21 -1.15 22.82
C ALA A 646 -4.15 -1.06 23.93
N ILE A 647 -2.88 -1.35 23.59
CA ILE A 647 -1.74 -1.24 24.49
C ILE A 647 -1.59 0.19 24.99
N PHE A 648 -1.67 1.16 24.08
CA PHE A 648 -1.52 2.58 24.41
C PHE A 648 -2.62 3.06 25.37
N LYS A 649 -3.88 2.65 25.13
CA LYS A 649 -4.98 2.94 26.06
C LYS A 649 -4.71 2.36 27.44
N ALA A 650 -4.31 1.09 27.51
CA ALA A 650 -4.07 0.43 28.79
C ALA A 650 -2.98 1.10 29.64
N VAL A 651 -1.90 1.52 29.00
CA VAL A 651 -0.79 2.21 29.65
C VAL A 651 -1.16 3.65 30.03
N THR A 652 -1.72 4.43 29.12
CA THR A 652 -1.88 5.89 29.32
C THR A 652 -3.10 6.28 30.14
N THR A 653 -4.18 5.50 30.09
CA THR A 653 -5.42 5.85 30.81
C THR A 653 -5.46 5.29 32.23
N ALA A 654 -4.83 4.13 32.45
CA ALA A 654 -4.95 3.38 33.69
C ALA A 654 -3.60 3.02 34.34
N ASN A 655 -2.47 3.40 33.71
CA ASN A 655 -1.12 3.10 34.19
C ASN A 655 -0.90 1.59 34.46
N LYS A 656 -1.56 0.74 33.65
CA LYS A 656 -1.45 -0.73 33.72
C LYS A 656 -0.27 -1.21 32.90
N GLN A 657 0.43 -2.23 33.41
CA GLN A 657 1.48 -2.89 32.66
C GLN A 657 0.91 -3.80 31.59
N VAL A 658 1.66 -3.98 30.50
CA VAL A 658 1.30 -4.80 29.36
C VAL A 658 2.37 -5.82 29.03
N ALA A 659 1.96 -7.05 28.77
CA ALA A 659 2.84 -8.10 28.24
C ALA A 659 2.50 -8.40 26.78
N PHE A 660 3.48 -8.29 25.89
CA PHE A 660 3.37 -8.66 24.48
C PHE A 660 4.19 -9.93 24.22
N LEU A 661 3.51 -11.04 23.97
CA LEU A 661 4.10 -12.34 23.67
C LEU A 661 4.11 -12.65 22.17
N ALA A 662 5.29 -13.01 21.66
CA ALA A 662 5.47 -13.52 20.31
C ALA A 662 6.32 -14.82 20.30
N PRO A 663 6.15 -15.71 19.32
CA PRO A 663 6.72 -17.06 19.39
C PRO A 663 8.23 -17.10 19.10
N THR A 664 8.75 -16.15 18.33
CA THR A 664 10.16 -16.13 17.91
C THR A 664 10.87 -14.85 18.36
N THR A 665 12.19 -14.93 18.53
CA THR A 665 12.99 -13.77 18.95
C THR A 665 12.99 -12.66 17.92
N ILE A 666 12.92 -13.01 16.62
CA ILE A 666 12.84 -12.04 15.53
C ILE A 666 11.52 -11.25 15.61
N LEU A 667 10.39 -11.94 15.78
CA LEU A 667 9.08 -11.28 15.94
C LEU A 667 9.06 -10.37 17.19
N THR A 668 9.64 -10.80 18.31
CA THR A 668 9.74 -9.94 19.50
C THR A 668 10.54 -8.67 19.25
N GLN A 669 11.58 -8.74 18.42
CA GLN A 669 12.40 -7.58 18.09
C GLN A 669 11.68 -6.63 17.15
N GLN A 670 10.96 -7.17 16.16
CA GLN A 670 10.11 -6.38 15.25
C GLN A 670 9.01 -5.63 16.02
N HIS A 671 8.28 -6.32 16.90
CA HIS A 671 7.23 -5.69 17.73
C HIS A 671 7.82 -4.66 18.70
N TYR A 672 8.98 -4.95 19.31
CA TYR A 672 9.68 -4.01 20.17
C TYR A 672 10.07 -2.73 19.46
N HIS A 673 10.63 -2.83 18.24
CA HIS A 673 11.01 -1.66 17.45
C HIS A 673 9.79 -0.84 17.06
N THR A 674 8.74 -1.50 16.55
CA THR A 674 7.49 -0.86 16.16
C THR A 674 6.85 -0.10 17.33
N LEU A 675 6.77 -0.72 18.52
CA LEU A 675 6.24 -0.07 19.72
C LEU A 675 7.12 1.10 20.17
N LYS A 676 8.45 0.94 20.12
CA LYS A 676 9.39 2.00 20.51
C LYS A 676 9.28 3.22 19.62
N GLU A 677 9.10 3.06 18.32
CA GLU A 677 8.92 4.18 17.40
C GLU A 677 7.54 4.81 17.53
N ARG A 678 6.48 3.99 17.64
CA ARG A 678 5.11 4.52 17.78
C ARG A 678 4.87 5.24 19.09
N PHE A 679 5.55 4.84 20.16
CA PHE A 679 5.44 5.48 21.46
C PHE A 679 6.60 6.44 21.76
N ALA A 680 7.50 6.71 20.81
CA ALA A 680 8.63 7.63 21.00
C ALA A 680 8.23 9.03 21.50
N PRO A 681 7.09 9.63 21.06
CA PRO A 681 6.66 10.91 21.59
C PRO A 681 6.19 10.86 23.05
N TYR A 682 5.90 9.67 23.60
CA TYR A 682 5.22 9.48 24.88
C TYR A 682 6.19 8.97 25.96
N PRO A 683 5.95 9.28 27.24
CA PRO A 683 6.77 8.81 28.34
C PRO A 683 6.45 7.34 28.69
N VAL A 684 6.55 6.43 27.72
CA VAL A 684 6.24 5.01 27.85
C VAL A 684 7.54 4.19 27.79
N ASN A 685 7.80 3.41 28.85
CA ASN A 685 8.98 2.59 28.97
C ASN A 685 8.73 1.17 28.47
N ILE A 686 9.49 0.77 27.44
CA ILE A 686 9.36 -0.54 26.80
C ILE A 686 10.62 -1.38 27.04
N GLY A 687 10.44 -2.58 27.59
CA GLY A 687 11.49 -3.60 27.77
C GLY A 687 11.40 -4.71 26.72
N LEU A 688 12.55 -5.28 26.34
CA LEU A 688 12.64 -6.46 25.46
C LEU A 688 13.21 -7.64 26.23
N LEU A 689 12.41 -8.69 26.47
CA LEU A 689 12.81 -9.90 27.18
C LEU A 689 12.89 -11.10 26.23
N ASN A 690 14.07 -11.36 25.69
CA ASN A 690 14.31 -12.51 24.82
C ASN A 690 15.75 -13.05 24.97
N ARG A 691 16.11 -14.05 24.15
CA ARG A 691 17.44 -14.70 24.21
C ARG A 691 18.61 -13.81 23.80
N PHE A 692 18.36 -12.68 23.12
CA PHE A 692 19.42 -11.77 22.67
C PHE A 692 19.86 -10.79 23.77
N ARG A 693 19.15 -10.75 24.91
CA ARG A 693 19.59 -10.01 26.09
C ARG A 693 20.54 -10.82 26.95
N THR A 694 21.59 -10.17 27.43
CA THR A 694 22.55 -10.72 28.38
C THR A 694 21.86 -11.08 29.71
N ALA A 695 22.52 -11.89 30.54
CA ALA A 695 21.96 -12.25 31.85
C ALA A 695 21.76 -11.03 32.77
N SER A 696 22.67 -10.05 32.70
CA SER A 696 22.58 -8.80 33.48
C SER A 696 21.37 -7.96 33.05
N GLU A 697 21.23 -7.69 31.74
CA GLU A 697 20.09 -6.94 31.20
C GLU A 697 18.75 -7.61 31.53
N ARG A 698 18.68 -8.94 31.42
CA ARG A 698 17.44 -9.67 31.78
C ARG A 698 17.08 -9.50 33.24
N LYS A 699 18.07 -9.56 34.15
CA LYS A 699 17.84 -9.37 35.59
C LYS A 699 17.36 -7.95 35.89
N GLU A 700 17.97 -6.96 35.25
CA GLU A 700 17.55 -5.56 35.35
C GLU A 700 16.12 -5.37 34.86
N ILE A 701 15.77 -5.88 33.67
CA ILE A 701 14.41 -5.79 33.10
C ILE A 701 13.39 -6.44 34.04
N MET A 702 13.69 -7.62 34.59
CA MET A 702 12.78 -8.29 35.54
C MET A 702 12.60 -7.49 36.83
N GLN A 703 13.64 -6.83 37.34
CA GLN A 703 13.55 -5.97 38.51
C GLN A 703 12.69 -4.73 38.22
N ARG A 704 12.92 -4.07 37.09
CA ARG A 704 12.18 -2.87 36.67
C ARG A 704 10.72 -3.15 36.34
N LEU A 705 10.41 -4.35 35.85
CA LEU A 705 9.03 -4.83 35.72
C LEU A 705 8.33 -4.99 37.06
N ASN A 706 9.05 -5.48 38.07
CA ASN A 706 8.51 -5.67 39.41
C ASN A 706 8.33 -4.34 40.16
N THR A 707 9.16 -3.32 39.90
CA THR A 707 8.98 -1.96 40.47
C THR A 707 7.92 -1.14 39.72
N GLY A 708 7.59 -1.53 38.49
CA GLY A 708 6.65 -0.82 37.62
C GLY A 708 7.29 0.32 36.83
N GLU A 709 8.62 0.34 36.69
CA GLU A 709 9.33 1.29 35.83
C GLU A 709 9.24 0.94 34.34
N ILE A 710 8.90 -0.31 34.02
CA ILE A 710 8.62 -0.77 32.66
C ILE A 710 7.12 -0.94 32.52
N ASP A 711 6.53 -0.18 31.60
CA ASP A 711 5.10 -0.22 31.30
C ASP A 711 4.77 -1.40 30.37
N ILE A 712 5.64 -1.67 29.39
CA ILE A 712 5.41 -2.70 28.38
C ILE A 712 6.63 -3.63 28.30
N VAL A 713 6.39 -4.95 28.37
CA VAL A 713 7.42 -5.94 28.03
C VAL A 713 7.04 -6.71 26.78
N VAL A 714 7.95 -6.69 25.79
CA VAL A 714 7.86 -7.53 24.60
C VAL A 714 8.80 -8.71 24.77
N GLY A 715 8.35 -9.93 24.52
CA GLY A 715 9.19 -11.09 24.76
C GLY A 715 8.62 -12.42 24.30
N THR A 716 9.45 -13.44 24.40
CA THR A 716 9.04 -14.80 24.06
C THR A 716 8.36 -15.47 25.26
N GLN A 717 8.21 -16.79 25.19
CA GLN A 717 7.80 -17.65 26.32
C GLN A 717 8.56 -17.39 27.64
N GLN A 718 9.70 -16.69 27.63
CA GLN A 718 10.40 -16.29 28.85
C GLN A 718 9.56 -15.40 29.77
N ILE A 719 8.62 -14.61 29.23
CA ILE A 719 7.67 -13.81 30.03
C ILE A 719 6.79 -14.71 30.92
N LEU A 720 6.50 -15.94 30.49
CA LEU A 720 5.65 -16.90 31.21
C LEU A 720 6.40 -17.67 32.31
N ASN A 721 7.65 -17.30 32.61
CA ASN A 721 8.41 -17.93 33.68
C ASN A 721 7.99 -17.37 35.04
N LYS A 722 7.96 -18.22 36.07
CA LYS A 722 7.60 -17.82 37.44
C LYS A 722 8.51 -16.73 38.03
N SER A 723 9.70 -16.55 37.47
CA SER A 723 10.64 -15.51 37.88
C SER A 723 10.21 -14.10 37.46
N VAL A 724 9.36 -13.97 36.44
CA VAL A 724 8.86 -12.68 35.97
C VAL A 724 7.64 -12.31 36.80
N LYS A 725 7.75 -11.20 37.54
CA LYS A 725 6.67 -10.65 38.36
C LYS A 725 6.34 -9.25 37.85
N PHE A 726 5.05 -9.00 37.69
CA PHE A 726 4.50 -7.70 37.35
C PHE A 726 4.00 -7.02 38.61
N LYS A 727 4.09 -5.69 38.67
CA LYS A 727 3.46 -4.89 39.70
C LYS A 727 1.94 -4.89 39.52
N ASP A 728 1.48 -4.61 38.30
CA ASP A 728 0.06 -4.50 37.97
C ASP A 728 -0.18 -4.76 36.47
N LEU A 729 -0.29 -6.04 36.10
CA LEU A 729 -0.53 -6.47 34.72
C LEU A 729 -2.00 -6.31 34.37
N GLY A 730 -2.31 -5.44 33.40
CA GLY A 730 -3.69 -5.19 32.96
C GLY A 730 -4.03 -5.76 31.58
N LEU A 731 -3.06 -5.94 30.69
CA LEU A 731 -3.32 -6.46 29.33
C LEU A 731 -2.24 -7.46 28.89
N LEU A 732 -2.69 -8.58 28.34
CA LEU A 732 -1.85 -9.58 27.70
C LEU A 732 -2.15 -9.65 26.19
N VAL A 733 -1.17 -9.31 25.36
CA VAL A 733 -1.23 -9.46 23.91
C VAL A 733 -0.45 -10.71 23.49
N VAL A 734 -1.07 -11.59 22.71
CA VAL A 734 -0.46 -12.84 22.22
C VAL A 734 -0.53 -12.87 20.70
N ASP A 735 0.62 -12.88 20.04
CA ASP A 735 0.72 -12.98 18.58
C ASP A 735 1.05 -14.42 18.14
N GLU A 736 0.37 -14.91 17.11
CA GLU A 736 0.52 -16.25 16.53
C GLU A 736 0.45 -17.39 17.57
N GLU A 737 -0.61 -17.40 18.39
CA GLU A 737 -0.87 -18.38 19.46
C GLU A 737 -0.68 -19.85 19.00
N GLN A 738 -0.98 -20.17 17.74
CA GLN A 738 -0.84 -21.51 17.19
C GLN A 738 0.60 -22.06 17.22
N ARG A 739 1.62 -21.19 17.18
CA ARG A 739 3.04 -21.59 17.21
C ARG A 739 3.56 -21.91 18.61
N PHE A 740 2.79 -21.64 19.67
CA PHE A 740 3.16 -21.98 21.04
C PHE A 740 2.90 -23.45 21.36
N GLY A 741 3.79 -24.05 22.13
CA GLY A 741 3.68 -25.44 22.61
C GLY A 741 2.59 -25.62 23.66
N VAL A 742 2.20 -26.87 23.93
CA VAL A 742 1.10 -27.22 24.85
C VAL A 742 1.31 -26.64 26.26
N ASN A 743 2.49 -26.83 26.84
CA ASN A 743 2.81 -26.30 28.18
C ASN A 743 2.74 -24.78 28.26
N GLN A 744 3.03 -24.09 27.16
CA GLN A 744 2.98 -22.63 27.11
C GLN A 744 1.54 -22.16 27.04
N LYS A 745 0.70 -22.83 26.25
CA LYS A 745 -0.74 -22.56 26.17
C LYS A 745 -1.44 -22.73 27.51
N GLU A 746 -1.08 -23.74 28.30
CA GLU A 746 -1.62 -23.91 29.67
C GLU A 746 -1.24 -22.74 30.59
N LYS A 747 0.01 -22.24 30.52
CA LYS A 747 0.42 -21.05 31.28
C LYS A 747 -0.31 -19.78 30.83
N ILE A 748 -0.52 -19.61 29.53
CA ILE A 748 -1.31 -18.50 28.99
C ILE A 748 -2.75 -18.58 29.49
N LYS A 749 -3.37 -19.78 29.48
CA LYS A 749 -4.72 -19.99 30.03
C LYS A 749 -4.83 -19.60 31.50
N ALA A 750 -3.81 -19.88 32.31
CA ALA A 750 -3.81 -19.47 33.72
C ALA A 750 -3.85 -17.93 33.86
N LEU A 751 -3.03 -17.22 33.08
CA LEU A 751 -3.01 -15.76 33.05
C LEU A 751 -4.31 -15.15 32.49
N LYS A 752 -4.95 -15.81 31.51
CA LYS A 752 -6.24 -15.39 30.93
C LYS A 752 -7.36 -15.25 31.96
N THR A 753 -7.26 -15.91 33.12
CA THR A 753 -8.34 -15.89 34.12
C THR A 753 -8.46 -14.57 34.91
N GLN A 754 -7.43 -13.71 34.86
CA GLN A 754 -7.36 -12.50 35.69
C GLN A 754 -7.10 -11.21 34.90
N VAL A 755 -6.71 -11.32 33.64
CA VAL A 755 -6.19 -10.21 32.83
C VAL A 755 -6.93 -10.16 31.50
N ASP A 756 -7.15 -8.97 30.97
CA ASP A 756 -7.64 -8.77 29.62
C ASP A 756 -6.67 -9.35 28.59
N VAL A 757 -7.19 -10.12 27.63
CA VAL A 757 -6.35 -10.83 26.66
C VAL A 757 -6.77 -10.53 25.23
N LEU A 758 -5.80 -10.08 24.46
CA LEU A 758 -5.92 -9.83 23.02
C LEU A 758 -5.05 -10.85 22.27
N THR A 759 -5.68 -11.71 21.48
CA THR A 759 -4.97 -12.68 20.64
C THR A 759 -4.96 -12.24 19.19
N LEU A 760 -3.80 -12.24 18.53
CA LEU A 760 -3.62 -11.93 17.11
C LEU A 760 -3.27 -13.22 16.36
N THR A 761 -3.94 -13.47 15.22
CA THR A 761 -3.60 -14.61 14.38
C THR A 761 -3.80 -14.32 12.89
N ALA A 762 -2.90 -14.86 12.07
CA ALA A 762 -3.04 -14.80 10.62
C ALA A 762 -4.17 -15.71 10.09
N THR A 763 -4.35 -16.88 10.70
CA THR A 763 -5.25 -17.92 10.19
C THR A 763 -6.43 -18.15 11.14
N PRO A 764 -7.69 -18.08 10.66
CA PRO A 764 -8.83 -18.44 11.47
C PRO A 764 -8.78 -19.95 11.69
N ILE A 765 -8.35 -20.38 12.88
CA ILE A 765 -8.34 -21.80 13.24
C ILE A 765 -9.81 -22.28 13.24
N PRO A 766 -10.22 -23.29 12.44
CA PRO A 766 -11.63 -23.64 12.25
C PRO A 766 -12.40 -23.88 13.55
N ARG A 767 -11.75 -24.48 14.54
CA ARG A 767 -12.32 -24.71 15.88
C ARG A 767 -12.55 -23.41 16.66
N THR A 768 -11.63 -22.46 16.57
CA THR A 768 -11.71 -21.15 17.22
C THR A 768 -12.71 -20.25 16.50
N LEU A 769 -12.79 -20.34 15.17
CA LEU A 769 -13.84 -19.71 14.37
C LEU A 769 -15.22 -20.22 14.78
N TYR A 770 -15.39 -21.54 14.93
CA TYR A 770 -16.67 -22.14 15.35
C TYR A 770 -17.10 -21.69 16.76
N MET A 771 -16.16 -21.58 17.70
CA MET A 771 -16.44 -21.06 19.05
C MET A 771 -16.81 -19.57 19.06
N SER A 772 -16.26 -18.81 18.13
CA SER A 772 -16.58 -17.39 17.98
C SER A 772 -17.97 -17.23 17.38
N LEU A 773 -18.30 -18.05 16.37
CA LEU A 773 -19.63 -18.13 15.75
C LEU A 773 -20.71 -18.61 16.74
N SER A 774 -20.35 -19.37 17.78
CA SER A 774 -21.28 -19.76 18.85
C SER A 774 -21.41 -18.70 19.97
N GLY A 775 -20.77 -17.52 19.83
CA GLY A 775 -20.85 -16.42 20.81
C GLY A 775 -20.07 -16.66 22.11
N ILE A 776 -19.25 -17.72 22.16
CA ILE A 776 -18.48 -18.07 23.37
C ILE A 776 -17.20 -17.23 23.46
N ARG A 777 -16.60 -16.89 22.32
CA ARG A 777 -15.41 -16.03 22.24
C ARG A 777 -15.67 -14.85 21.32
N GLU A 778 -15.31 -13.65 21.73
CA GLU A 778 -15.46 -12.48 20.89
C GLU A 778 -14.36 -12.44 19.83
N MET A 779 -14.74 -12.10 18.60
CA MET A 779 -13.85 -12.15 17.45
C MET A 779 -14.06 -10.93 16.56
N SER A 780 -12.96 -10.29 16.19
CA SER A 780 -12.94 -9.25 15.17
C SER A 780 -12.16 -9.77 13.95
N LEU A 781 -12.83 -9.76 12.79
CA LEU A 781 -12.26 -10.19 11.52
C LEU A 781 -11.76 -8.96 10.77
N ILE A 782 -10.50 -9.01 10.33
CA ILE A 782 -9.88 -8.07 9.42
C ILE A 782 -9.72 -8.81 8.09
N THR A 783 -10.62 -8.56 7.16
CA THR A 783 -10.69 -9.21 5.84
C THR A 783 -10.32 -8.28 4.70
N THR A 784 -10.43 -6.98 4.94
CA THR A 784 -10.09 -5.92 4.00
C THR A 784 -8.57 -5.73 3.97
N PRO A 785 -7.88 -6.05 2.86
CA PRO A 785 -6.46 -5.74 2.74
C PRO A 785 -6.19 -4.25 2.91
N PRO A 786 -5.01 -3.84 3.38
CA PRO A 786 -4.57 -2.48 3.20
C PRO A 786 -4.50 -2.16 1.69
N PRO A 787 -4.76 -0.92 1.26
CA PRO A 787 -4.73 -0.53 -0.15
C PRO A 787 -3.43 -0.89 -0.88
N SER A 788 -2.32 -1.00 -0.14
CA SER A 788 -1.01 -1.34 -0.67
C SER A 788 -0.73 -2.84 -0.85
N ARG A 789 -1.62 -3.74 -0.41
CA ARG A 789 -1.37 -5.19 -0.44
C ARG A 789 -1.88 -5.81 -1.74
N ARG A 790 -1.03 -6.61 -2.39
CA ARG A 790 -1.33 -7.33 -3.64
C ARG A 790 -1.52 -8.84 -3.45
N PRO A 791 -2.26 -9.50 -4.34
CA PRO A 791 -2.20 -10.95 -4.49
C PRO A 791 -0.78 -11.38 -4.89
N ILE A 792 -0.35 -12.55 -4.43
CA ILE A 792 0.92 -13.13 -4.86
C ILE A 792 0.64 -13.94 -6.13
N GLU A 793 1.18 -13.49 -7.27
CA GLU A 793 1.17 -14.29 -8.50
C GLU A 793 2.08 -15.50 -8.32
N THR A 794 1.55 -16.69 -8.59
CA THR A 794 2.25 -17.95 -8.36
C THR A 794 2.35 -18.70 -9.67
N HIS A 795 3.53 -18.69 -10.28
CA HIS A 795 3.83 -19.49 -11.45
C HIS A 795 4.37 -20.85 -11.01
N LEU A 796 3.88 -21.91 -11.64
CA LEU A 796 4.39 -23.27 -11.45
C LEU A 796 5.20 -23.63 -12.70
N SER A 797 6.52 -23.67 -12.58
CA SER A 797 7.42 -24.10 -13.65
C SER A 797 8.26 -25.30 -13.22
N PRO A 798 8.78 -26.10 -14.17
CA PRO A 798 9.92 -26.96 -13.91
C PRO A 798 11.09 -26.13 -13.36
N TYR A 799 11.97 -26.77 -12.58
CA TYR A 799 13.19 -26.11 -12.09
C TYR A 799 14.07 -25.67 -13.27
N ASN A 800 14.28 -24.36 -13.40
CA ASN A 800 15.15 -23.77 -14.40
C ASN A 800 16.13 -22.79 -13.70
N PRO A 801 17.45 -23.05 -13.72
CA PRO A 801 18.43 -22.19 -13.04
C PRO A 801 18.51 -20.78 -13.63
N ASP A 802 18.15 -20.58 -14.90
CA ASP A 802 18.17 -19.26 -15.54
C ASP A 802 16.95 -18.40 -15.16
N VAL A 803 15.85 -19.03 -14.72
CA VAL A 803 14.64 -18.34 -14.21
C VAL A 803 14.76 -18.03 -12.70
N ILE A 804 15.62 -18.76 -11.98
CA ILE A 804 15.85 -18.58 -10.53
C ILE A 804 16.92 -17.52 -10.25
N ARG A 805 17.82 -17.26 -11.22
CA ARG A 805 18.82 -16.20 -11.16
C ARG A 805 18.20 -14.86 -11.48
#